data_AF-A0A1K1PN81-F1
#
_entry.id   AF-A0A1K1PN81-F1
#
_cell.length_a   1.000
_cell.length_b   1.000
_cell.length_c   1.000
_cell.angle_alpha   90.00
_cell.angle_beta   90.00
_cell.angle_gamma   90.00
#
_symmetry.space_group_name_H-M   'P 1'
#
loop_
_entity.id
_entity.type
_entity.pdbx_description
1 polymer ?
#
loop_
_entity_poly.entity_id
_entity_poly.type
_entity_poly.pdbx_seq_one_letter_code
_entity_poly.pdbx_strand_id
1 'polypeptide(L)'
;MIAPDRRSVRLAAIATAGPDDAAAAALPPGDASRHGLLERGRNCDAICHADRFATLVDGDAYFATLRAALLRARHTVFIVGWDVDSRMRLAPGGAGDGDAFPDTLAAFLHALASARHNLRIYVLAWDFAMIYALERDWPPVYRAGWHAHRGIRFRLDDTHPRGASHHQKLVVIDDRLAFVGGLDLTRARWDTPAHAAGDPRRRDEHGMPYAPFHDVQAMFDGDAAAAIGEQARTRWLHACGRPIAIRAQRHLDRPDDDPWPPDTRVDVRDVRLGIAYTAPRHGGREPVLQVRALVGDAIRAARRHLYVENQYFTAAVVRETLSARLADAHGPDVTVVAPRVQSGWLQEATMGVLRARLHATLAAADRFGRYRLLYPHVDGLGDACVNVHSKLAIVDDECLIIGSANLNNRSMLLDTECCIALVAAGDARIRAAIAGTRERLLAEHLGTTPAAVAAAFGCADRPNAVLDRLRAKHGRTLRTLDPAVAPQLDALVPVSTRLDPEQPIEPDRFVREFVPREQHRSLSARFFVLGAIVLAITALALVWRFSPLGARLNVASLSHAAAGIAQWPAAPALLLAGYVVAATFAVPITLLIAATGLVFGAWPGFAYAGLGSMAAAAATYGLGRWLGRDAVRRLAGARANRLSERIGRRGVVAMAVLRLLPIAPFTVVNLVAGASHIGLRDYLVGTAIGMLPGIVLTVTFAHQLTAALSHPRPGAFAWLAAIGIALVGVSAILIRVLRRWR
;
A
#
# COMPACT_ATOMS: atom_id res chain seq x y z
N MET A 1 5.58 -46.31 25.75
CA MET A 1 5.04 -45.40 26.79
C MET A 1 5.33 -43.97 26.38
N ILE A 2 4.34 -43.36 25.73
CA ILE A 2 4.31 -41.96 25.33
C ILE A 2 2.94 -41.48 25.80
N ALA A 3 2.91 -40.50 26.70
CA ALA A 3 1.66 -39.93 27.21
C ALA A 3 1.02 -39.06 26.11
N PRO A 4 -0.29 -39.18 25.85
CA PRO A 4 -0.95 -38.41 24.80
C PRO A 4 -1.32 -36.98 25.23
N ASP A 5 -1.45 -36.14 24.20
CA ASP A 5 -1.75 -34.71 24.19
C ASP A 5 -3.11 -34.36 24.84
N ARG A 6 -3.12 -33.35 25.73
CA ARG A 6 -4.32 -32.89 26.47
C ARG A 6 -5.35 -32.15 25.59
N ARG A 7 -5.06 -31.87 24.31
CA ARG A 7 -6.04 -31.25 23.38
C ARG A 7 -7.05 -32.22 22.78
N SER A 8 -6.74 -33.51 22.67
CA SER A 8 -7.65 -34.50 22.07
C SER A 8 -8.79 -34.92 23.00
N VAL A 9 -8.65 -34.75 24.31
CA VAL A 9 -9.70 -35.10 25.30
C VAL A 9 -10.82 -34.03 25.37
N ARG A 10 -10.56 -32.79 24.95
CA ARG A 10 -11.57 -31.71 25.00
C ARG A 10 -12.54 -31.67 23.82
N LEU A 11 -12.18 -32.28 22.69
CA LEU A 11 -13.04 -32.31 21.49
C LEU A 11 -14.03 -33.49 21.48
N ALA A 12 -13.76 -34.55 22.26
CA ALA A 12 -14.65 -35.71 22.35
C ALA A 12 -15.84 -35.51 23.31
N ALA A 13 -15.78 -34.53 24.23
CA ALA A 13 -16.81 -34.31 25.25
C ALA A 13 -17.97 -33.40 24.80
N ILE A 14 -17.95 -32.85 23.58
CA ILE A 14 -19.00 -31.95 23.05
C ILE A 14 -19.97 -32.71 22.12
N ALA A 15 -19.71 -33.98 21.81
CA ALA A 15 -20.53 -34.75 20.87
C ALA A 15 -21.69 -35.54 21.48
N THR A 16 -21.96 -35.44 22.79
CA THR A 16 -22.98 -36.28 23.46
C THR A 16 -23.89 -35.59 24.48
N ALA A 17 -24.04 -34.27 24.46
CA ALA A 17 -24.99 -33.57 25.36
C ALA A 17 -26.23 -33.08 24.58
N GLY A 18 -27.42 -33.43 25.08
CA GLY A 18 -28.72 -33.05 24.52
C GLY A 18 -29.06 -31.56 24.68
N PRO A 19 -30.20 -31.09 24.12
CA PRO A 19 -30.42 -29.67 23.83
C PRO A 19 -30.65 -28.72 25.02
N ASP A 20 -30.73 -29.21 26.26
CA ASP A 20 -31.25 -28.41 27.38
C ASP A 20 -30.25 -28.00 28.48
N ASP A 21 -28.93 -28.24 28.30
CA ASP A 21 -27.89 -27.85 29.28
C ASP A 21 -26.83 -26.87 28.73
N ALA A 22 -27.13 -26.16 27.64
CA ALA A 22 -26.24 -25.12 27.08
C ALA A 22 -26.37 -23.76 27.80
N ALA A 23 -26.57 -23.76 29.13
CA ALA A 23 -26.63 -22.55 29.94
C ALA A 23 -25.30 -22.33 30.69
N ALA A 24 -24.66 -21.19 30.39
CA ALA A 24 -23.62 -20.55 31.17
C ALA A 24 -22.28 -21.30 31.33
N ALA A 25 -21.48 -21.30 30.26
CA ALA A 25 -20.02 -21.20 30.46
C ALA A 25 -19.74 -19.86 31.17
N ALA A 26 -19.49 -19.90 32.47
CA ALA A 26 -19.27 -18.73 33.30
C ALA A 26 -18.15 -17.84 32.71
N LEU A 27 -18.51 -16.60 32.38
CA LEU A 27 -17.60 -15.57 31.88
C LEU A 27 -16.53 -15.24 32.94
N PRO A 28 -15.30 -14.87 32.53
CA PRO A 28 -14.35 -14.30 33.47
C PRO A 28 -14.94 -13.05 34.14
N PRO A 29 -14.71 -12.84 35.45
CA PRO A 29 -15.27 -11.70 36.16
C PRO A 29 -14.76 -10.39 35.54
N GLY A 30 -15.67 -9.59 34.99
CA GLY A 30 -15.39 -8.28 34.38
C GLY A 30 -15.89 -8.10 32.94
N ASP A 31 -16.21 -9.18 32.23
CA ASP A 31 -16.50 -9.13 30.78
C ASP A 31 -18.02 -8.99 30.53
N ALA A 32 -18.49 -7.75 30.40
CA ALA A 32 -19.90 -7.48 30.12
C ALA A 32 -20.24 -7.89 28.67
N SER A 33 -21.33 -8.63 28.47
CA SER A 33 -21.81 -8.97 27.12
C SER A 33 -22.29 -7.75 26.32
N ARG A 34 -22.75 -6.71 27.02
CA ARG A 34 -23.22 -5.43 26.45
C ARG A 34 -22.83 -4.24 27.33
N HIS A 35 -22.59 -3.08 26.70
CA HIS A 35 -22.39 -1.78 27.38
C HIS A 35 -22.85 -0.65 26.45
N GLY A 36 -24.00 -0.03 26.76
CA GLY A 36 -24.63 0.93 25.86
C GLY A 36 -24.95 0.29 24.50
N LEU A 37 -24.43 0.88 23.40
CA LEU A 37 -24.59 0.33 22.05
C LEU A 37 -23.64 -0.84 21.72
N LEU A 38 -22.67 -1.12 22.59
CA LEU A 38 -21.67 -2.17 22.37
C LEU A 38 -22.24 -3.54 22.72
N GLU A 39 -21.98 -4.49 21.84
CA GLU A 39 -22.35 -5.89 21.99
C GLU A 39 -21.19 -6.77 21.53
N ARG A 40 -20.65 -7.52 22.48
CA ARG A 40 -19.50 -8.39 22.28
C ARG A 40 -19.83 -9.50 21.27
N GLY A 41 -18.90 -9.77 20.36
CA GLY A 41 -19.04 -10.74 19.28
C GLY A 41 -19.81 -10.23 18.07
N ARG A 42 -20.48 -9.06 18.17
CA ARG A 42 -21.20 -8.45 17.04
C ARG A 42 -20.52 -7.19 16.53
N ASN A 43 -20.46 -6.14 17.34
CA ASN A 43 -19.88 -4.85 16.95
C ASN A 43 -18.60 -4.48 17.72
N CYS A 44 -18.19 -5.34 18.65
CA CYS A 44 -16.87 -5.31 19.28
C CYS A 44 -16.43 -6.73 19.63
N ASP A 45 -15.13 -6.93 19.75
CA ASP A 45 -14.50 -8.18 20.19
C ASP A 45 -14.52 -8.32 21.71
N ALA A 46 -14.29 -7.20 22.40
CA ALA A 46 -14.21 -7.12 23.85
C ALA A 46 -14.72 -5.76 24.35
N ILE A 47 -15.19 -5.77 25.60
CA ILE A 47 -15.54 -4.57 26.37
C ILE A 47 -14.65 -4.58 27.62
N CYS A 48 -13.61 -3.77 27.62
CA CYS A 48 -12.56 -3.81 28.64
C CYS A 48 -12.53 -2.54 29.48
N HIS A 49 -12.12 -2.64 30.73
CA HIS A 49 -11.92 -1.49 31.60
C HIS A 49 -10.61 -0.75 31.27
N ALA A 50 -10.61 0.57 31.47
CA ALA A 50 -9.43 1.42 31.48
C ALA A 50 -9.53 2.43 32.65
N ASP A 51 -8.45 2.57 33.42
CA ASP A 51 -8.37 3.52 34.54
C ASP A 51 -8.35 4.96 34.05
N ARG A 52 -7.70 5.20 32.91
CA ARG A 52 -7.51 6.50 32.27
C ARG A 52 -7.74 6.39 30.77
N PHE A 53 -8.41 7.40 30.22
CA PHE A 53 -8.57 7.61 28.79
C PHE A 53 -8.23 9.04 28.42
N ALA A 54 -7.54 9.22 27.30
CA ALA A 54 -7.20 10.51 26.73
C ALA A 54 -7.26 10.46 25.19
N THR A 55 -7.60 11.59 24.60
CA THR A 55 -7.54 11.84 23.16
C THR A 55 -6.41 12.81 22.86
N LEU A 56 -5.55 12.42 21.92
CA LEU A 56 -4.40 13.17 21.47
C LEU A 56 -4.69 13.65 20.05
N VAL A 57 -4.75 14.97 19.88
CA VAL A 57 -5.06 15.60 18.60
C VAL A 57 -3.77 16.05 17.93
N ASP A 58 -3.62 15.64 16.68
CA ASP A 58 -2.44 15.80 15.83
C ASP A 58 -1.18 15.09 16.30
N GLY A 59 -0.20 15.06 15.38
CA GLY A 59 1.07 14.40 15.61
C GLY A 59 1.91 15.02 16.72
N ASP A 60 1.79 16.33 16.99
CA ASP A 60 2.55 16.97 18.06
C ASP A 60 2.17 16.42 19.44
N ALA A 61 0.88 16.37 19.76
CA ALA A 61 0.40 15.82 21.03
C ALA A 61 0.70 14.32 21.12
N TYR A 62 0.45 13.55 20.06
CA TYR A 62 0.66 12.11 20.08
C TYR A 62 2.14 11.74 20.19
N PHE A 63 3.00 12.24 19.30
CA PHE A 63 4.39 11.80 19.23
C PHE A 63 5.22 12.25 20.43
N ALA A 64 4.97 13.46 20.96
CA ALA A 64 5.60 13.90 22.20
C ALA A 64 5.19 13.03 23.40
N THR A 65 3.89 12.75 23.54
CA THR A 65 3.35 11.87 24.59
C THR A 65 3.89 10.45 24.47
N LEU A 66 3.92 9.90 23.25
CA LEU A 66 4.46 8.58 23.00
C LEU A 66 5.94 8.51 23.37
N ARG A 67 6.73 9.53 23.03
CA ARG A 67 8.16 9.58 23.38
C ARG A 67 8.34 9.58 24.90
N ALA A 68 7.57 10.38 25.63
CA ALA A 68 7.59 10.40 27.09
C ALA A 68 7.19 9.06 27.70
N ALA A 69 6.20 8.37 27.12
CA ALA A 69 5.76 7.04 27.57
C ALA A 69 6.82 5.96 27.29
N LEU A 70 7.47 6.00 26.13
CA LEU A 70 8.53 5.06 25.75
C LEU A 70 9.75 5.15 26.69
N LEU A 71 10.11 6.34 27.17
CA LEU A 71 11.17 6.51 28.18
C LEU A 71 10.89 5.77 29.49
N ARG A 72 9.61 5.51 29.78
CA ARG A 72 9.13 4.83 30.99
C ARG A 72 8.97 3.31 30.79
N ALA A 73 9.11 2.81 29.55
CA ALA A 73 8.96 1.40 29.23
C ALA A 73 10.00 0.52 29.95
N ARG A 74 9.56 -0.61 30.51
CA ARG A 74 10.41 -1.52 31.30
C ARG A 74 10.67 -2.85 30.63
N HIS A 75 9.68 -3.42 29.95
CA HIS A 75 9.67 -4.83 29.58
C HIS A 75 9.32 -5.09 28.13
N THR A 76 8.21 -4.54 27.64
CA THR A 76 7.72 -4.76 26.28
C THR A 76 7.23 -3.49 25.63
N VAL A 77 7.59 -3.31 24.37
CA VAL A 77 6.96 -2.32 23.49
C VAL A 77 6.53 -3.03 22.22
N PHE A 78 5.26 -2.92 21.86
CA PHE A 78 4.73 -3.34 20.56
C PHE A 78 4.45 -2.09 19.74
N ILE A 79 4.98 -2.03 18.53
CA ILE A 79 4.67 -1.01 17.52
C ILE A 79 4.12 -1.77 16.32
N VAL A 80 2.85 -1.52 16.00
CA VAL A 80 2.13 -2.13 14.88
C VAL A 80 1.66 -0.98 14.00
N GLY A 81 2.02 -0.98 12.73
CA GLY A 81 1.69 0.12 11.83
C GLY A 81 1.43 -0.36 10.42
N TRP A 82 0.65 0.43 9.67
CA TRP A 82 0.68 0.33 8.22
C TRP A 82 2.12 0.60 7.79
N ASP A 83 2.71 1.70 8.24
CA ASP A 83 4.11 2.07 8.02
C ASP A 83 4.85 2.42 9.31
N VAL A 84 6.16 2.17 9.36
CA VAL A 84 7.03 2.55 10.48
C VAL A 84 8.41 3.00 9.96
N ASP A 85 8.59 4.31 9.77
CA ASP A 85 9.84 4.88 9.27
C ASP A 85 10.86 5.07 10.40
N SER A 86 11.98 4.36 10.30
CA SER A 86 13.11 4.45 11.21
C SER A 86 13.69 5.86 11.42
N ARG A 87 13.52 6.76 10.45
CA ARG A 87 14.14 8.09 10.40
C ARG A 87 13.22 9.20 10.90
N MET A 88 11.94 8.89 11.12
CA MET A 88 10.97 9.82 11.67
C MET A 88 11.46 10.44 12.99
N ARG A 89 11.18 11.72 13.20
CA ARG A 89 11.42 12.41 14.47
C ARG A 89 10.10 12.56 15.23
N LEU A 90 10.06 12.07 16.47
CA LEU A 90 8.86 12.21 17.33
C LEU A 90 8.67 13.63 17.85
N ALA A 91 9.76 14.38 18.03
CA ALA A 91 9.74 15.76 18.53
C ALA A 91 10.62 16.68 17.67
N PRO A 92 10.14 17.11 16.48
CA PRO A 92 10.91 17.97 15.58
C PRO A 92 11.31 19.33 16.18
N GLY A 93 10.54 19.82 17.17
CA GLY A 93 10.85 21.06 17.92
C GLY A 93 11.83 20.89 19.08
N GLY A 94 12.38 19.69 19.28
CA GLY A 94 13.20 19.32 20.44
C GLY A 94 12.39 18.55 21.48
N ALA A 95 13.00 17.50 22.04
CA ALA A 95 12.31 16.56 22.94
C ALA A 95 12.33 16.96 24.43
N GLY A 96 13.06 18.00 24.80
CA GLY A 96 13.12 18.51 26.18
C GLY A 96 13.83 17.59 27.19
N ASP A 97 14.44 16.49 26.74
CA ASP A 97 15.13 15.50 27.58
C ASP A 97 16.66 15.63 27.57
N GLY A 98 17.16 16.80 27.16
CA GLY A 98 18.56 17.22 27.25
C GLY A 98 19.55 16.28 26.57
N ASP A 99 19.55 16.21 25.22
CA ASP A 99 20.45 15.43 24.35
C ASP A 99 20.72 13.96 24.73
N ALA A 100 20.01 13.43 25.74
CA ALA A 100 20.26 12.11 26.32
C ALA A 100 19.87 10.98 25.38
N PHE A 101 18.91 11.25 24.49
CA PHE A 101 18.40 10.29 23.52
C PHE A 101 18.37 10.89 22.11
N PRO A 102 18.73 10.10 21.08
CA PRO A 102 18.69 10.55 19.69
C PRO A 102 17.30 10.95 19.19
N ASP A 103 17.24 11.80 18.16
CA ASP A 103 15.98 12.32 17.60
C ASP A 103 15.21 11.33 16.72
N THR A 104 15.91 10.52 15.93
CA THR A 104 15.28 9.60 14.98
C THR A 104 14.73 8.37 15.70
N LEU A 105 13.55 7.89 15.30
CA LEU A 105 12.83 6.79 15.93
C LEU A 105 13.71 5.54 16.17
N ALA A 106 14.43 5.05 15.16
CA ALA A 106 15.25 3.85 15.33
C ALA A 106 16.42 4.07 16.29
N ALA A 107 17.14 5.20 16.19
CA ALA A 107 18.23 5.52 17.09
C ALA A 107 17.75 5.73 18.54
N PHE A 108 16.58 6.37 18.72
CA PHE A 108 15.92 6.50 20.01
C PHE A 108 15.61 5.13 20.62
N LEU A 109 14.93 4.25 19.88
CA LEU A 109 14.57 2.92 20.36
C LEU A 109 15.80 2.05 20.61
N HIS A 110 16.87 2.21 19.82
CA HIS A 110 18.17 1.56 20.08
C HIS A 110 18.79 2.04 21.38
N ALA A 111 18.84 3.35 21.62
CA ALA A 111 19.37 3.92 22.85
C ALA A 111 18.54 3.46 24.07
N LEU A 112 17.21 3.45 23.94
CA LEU A 112 16.29 2.96 24.97
C LEU A 112 16.51 1.48 25.29
N ALA A 113 16.56 0.62 24.26
CA ALA A 113 16.81 -0.81 24.43
C ALA A 113 18.23 -1.10 24.97
N SER A 114 19.20 -0.22 24.72
CA SER A 114 20.56 -0.31 25.28
C SER A 114 20.59 0.08 26.76
N ALA A 115 19.86 1.13 27.13
CA ALA A 115 19.73 1.61 28.50
C ALA A 115 18.89 0.66 29.39
N ARG A 116 18.03 -0.16 28.80
CA ARG A 116 17.12 -1.09 29.50
C ARG A 116 17.31 -2.52 29.02
N HIS A 117 18.22 -3.26 29.67
CA HIS A 117 18.60 -4.62 29.24
C HIS A 117 17.43 -5.64 29.20
N ASN A 118 16.36 -5.43 29.99
CA ASN A 118 15.17 -6.28 30.02
C ASN A 118 14.09 -5.85 29.02
N LEU A 119 14.22 -4.68 28.40
CA LEU A 119 13.24 -4.15 27.45
C LEU A 119 13.34 -4.89 26.11
N ARG A 120 12.19 -5.32 25.59
CA ARG A 120 12.04 -5.95 24.29
C ARG A 120 11.05 -5.16 23.44
N ILE A 121 11.53 -4.70 22.29
CA ILE A 121 10.77 -3.87 21.36
C ILE A 121 10.45 -4.69 20.12
N TYR A 122 9.17 -4.79 19.79
CA TYR A 122 8.64 -5.53 18.65
C TYR A 122 8.00 -4.54 17.70
N VAL A 123 8.51 -4.49 16.47
CA VAL A 123 8.02 -3.60 15.42
C VAL A 123 7.49 -4.45 14.28
N LEU A 124 6.19 -4.32 14.01
CA LEU A 124 5.48 -5.01 12.95
C LEU A 124 4.91 -3.98 11.97
N ALA A 125 5.43 -3.97 10.75
CA ALA A 125 4.95 -3.08 9.68
C ALA A 125 4.34 -3.90 8.54
N TRP A 126 3.47 -3.32 7.72
CA TRP A 126 2.85 -4.02 6.59
C TRP A 126 3.87 -4.39 5.48
N ASP A 127 3.84 -5.65 5.01
CA ASP A 127 4.58 -6.10 3.81
C ASP A 127 3.80 -5.74 2.54
N PHE A 128 4.24 -4.68 1.87
CA PHE A 128 3.43 -3.93 0.91
C PHE A 128 3.29 -4.60 -0.47
N ALA A 129 2.18 -4.28 -1.16
CA ALA A 129 2.10 -4.41 -2.61
C ALA A 129 2.80 -3.21 -3.29
N MET A 130 3.65 -3.47 -4.30
CA MET A 130 4.55 -2.51 -5.00
C MET A 130 3.90 -1.21 -5.54
N ILE A 131 2.57 -1.06 -5.50
CA ILE A 131 1.82 0.13 -5.93
C ILE A 131 2.11 1.36 -5.04
N TYR A 132 2.46 1.18 -3.76
CA TYR A 132 2.75 2.29 -2.84
C TYR A 132 4.25 2.64 -2.71
N ALA A 133 5.10 2.14 -3.61
CA ALA A 133 6.55 2.31 -3.52
C ALA A 133 7.05 3.76 -3.74
N LEU A 134 6.19 4.67 -4.21
CA LEU A 134 6.51 6.09 -4.39
C LEU A 134 6.17 6.95 -3.15
N GLU A 135 5.37 6.43 -2.23
CA GLU A 135 4.92 7.12 -1.01
C GLU A 135 5.70 6.64 0.23
N ARG A 136 6.66 5.71 0.06
CA ARG A 136 7.39 4.99 1.10
C ARG A 136 8.86 4.78 0.76
N ASP A 137 9.66 4.45 1.76
CA ASP A 137 11.04 4.04 1.55
C ASP A 137 11.20 2.63 1.00
N TRP A 138 12.41 2.34 0.51
CA TRP A 138 12.76 1.04 -0.02
C TRP A 138 13.01 0.02 1.10
N PRO A 139 12.50 -1.23 1.01
CA PRO A 139 12.62 -2.25 2.08
C PRO A 139 14.02 -2.55 2.66
N PRO A 140 15.15 -2.41 1.94
CA PRO A 140 16.50 -2.52 2.52
C PRO A 140 16.86 -1.40 3.51
N VAL A 141 16.28 -0.19 3.35
CA VAL A 141 16.53 0.97 4.23
C VAL A 141 15.82 0.76 5.57
N TYR A 142 14.55 0.31 5.54
CA TYR A 142 13.82 -0.12 6.75
C TYR A 142 14.65 -1.15 7.53
N ARG A 143 15.06 -2.23 6.88
CA ARG A 143 15.79 -3.33 7.54
C ARG A 143 17.14 -2.87 8.12
N ALA A 144 17.92 -2.08 7.38
CA ALA A 144 19.23 -1.63 7.86
C ALA A 144 19.16 -0.78 9.14
N GLY A 145 18.15 0.09 9.26
CA GLY A 145 17.94 0.93 10.46
C GLY A 145 17.53 0.14 11.70
N TRP A 146 16.84 -0.99 11.54
CA TRP A 146 16.30 -1.80 12.66
C TRP A 146 17.19 -2.98 13.09
N HIS A 147 18.12 -3.45 12.25
CA HIS A 147 18.84 -4.71 12.47
C HIS A 147 20.04 -4.65 13.43
N ALA A 148 20.33 -3.52 14.07
CA ALA A 148 21.56 -3.34 14.84
C ALA A 148 21.48 -3.79 16.32
N HIS A 149 20.30 -4.07 16.89
CA HIS A 149 20.19 -4.27 18.35
C HIS A 149 19.41 -5.52 18.78
N ARG A 150 19.97 -6.28 19.74
CA ARG A 150 19.40 -7.53 20.29
C ARG A 150 18.04 -7.34 21.00
N GLY A 151 17.78 -6.14 21.49
CA GLY A 151 16.53 -5.76 22.17
C GLY A 151 15.39 -5.43 21.22
N ILE A 152 15.64 -5.30 19.91
CA ILE A 152 14.63 -4.93 18.92
C ILE A 152 14.39 -6.08 17.93
N ARG A 153 13.12 -6.32 17.60
CA ARG A 153 12.66 -7.30 16.63
C ARG A 153 11.77 -6.59 15.61
N PHE A 154 12.25 -6.45 14.39
CA PHE A 154 11.49 -5.89 13.27
C PHE A 154 11.01 -6.99 12.30
N ARG A 155 9.74 -6.91 11.90
CA ARG A 155 9.09 -7.82 10.95
C ARG A 155 8.14 -7.08 10.03
N LEU A 156 8.03 -7.60 8.81
CA LEU A 156 6.97 -7.22 7.87
C LEU A 156 5.85 -8.26 7.96
N ASP A 157 4.60 -7.81 7.88
CA ASP A 157 3.38 -8.60 7.99
C ASP A 157 2.65 -8.67 6.64
N ASP A 158 2.58 -9.87 6.06
CA ASP A 158 1.89 -10.19 4.80
C ASP A 158 0.61 -11.04 5.02
N THR A 159 0.11 -11.15 6.26
CA THR A 159 -0.93 -12.14 6.65
C THR A 159 -2.37 -11.74 6.30
N HIS A 160 -2.55 -11.26 5.08
CA HIS A 160 -3.82 -10.78 4.53
C HIS A 160 -3.96 -11.25 3.07
N PRO A 161 -5.18 -11.27 2.49
CA PRO A 161 -5.35 -11.65 1.09
C PRO A 161 -4.72 -10.60 0.16
N ARG A 162 -4.43 -11.01 -1.08
CA ARG A 162 -3.90 -10.10 -2.10
C ARG A 162 -4.85 -8.93 -2.32
N GLY A 163 -4.30 -7.71 -2.40
CA GLY A 163 -5.08 -6.48 -2.56
C GLY A 163 -5.60 -5.86 -1.26
N ALA A 164 -5.53 -6.58 -0.13
CA ALA A 164 -5.72 -6.01 1.19
C ALA A 164 -4.43 -5.39 1.73
N SER A 165 -4.54 -4.60 2.80
CA SER A 165 -3.45 -4.05 3.57
C SER A 165 -3.58 -4.36 5.07
N HIS A 166 -2.44 -4.37 5.75
CA HIS A 166 -2.43 -4.21 7.19
C HIS A 166 -2.49 -2.73 7.56
N HIS A 167 -3.59 -2.28 8.18
CA HIS A 167 -3.85 -0.85 8.33
C HIS A 167 -4.06 -0.39 9.79
N GLN A 168 -3.82 -1.26 10.77
CA GLN A 168 -3.87 -0.87 12.19
C GLN A 168 -2.65 -0.03 12.57
N LYS A 169 -2.85 0.99 13.42
CA LYS A 169 -1.77 1.74 14.07
C LYS A 169 -1.93 1.63 15.59
N LEU A 170 -1.10 0.78 16.18
CA LEU A 170 -1.14 0.43 17.60
C LEU A 170 0.26 0.63 18.19
N VAL A 171 0.34 1.24 19.36
CA VAL A 171 1.53 1.13 20.21
C VAL A 171 1.10 0.65 21.59
N VAL A 172 1.77 -0.36 22.14
CA VAL A 172 1.48 -0.91 23.47
C VAL A 172 2.77 -0.97 24.28
N ILE A 173 2.75 -0.41 25.48
CA ILE A 173 3.88 -0.37 26.41
C ILE A 173 3.52 -1.21 27.64
N ASP A 174 4.33 -2.22 27.90
CA ASP A 174 4.27 -3.15 29.03
C ASP A 174 2.92 -3.87 29.21
N ASP A 175 2.10 -3.96 28.14
CA ASP A 175 0.70 -4.42 28.20
C ASP A 175 -0.17 -3.58 29.17
N ARG A 176 0.29 -2.37 29.52
CA ARG A 176 -0.36 -1.45 30.50
C ARG A 176 -0.83 -0.14 29.91
N LEU A 177 -0.21 0.34 28.84
CA LEU A 177 -0.61 1.57 28.15
C LEU A 177 -0.68 1.30 26.65
N ALA A 178 -1.75 1.73 26.01
CA ALA A 178 -1.97 1.56 24.58
C ALA A 178 -2.32 2.88 23.90
N PHE A 179 -1.90 2.99 22.64
CA PHE A 179 -2.25 4.04 21.70
C PHE A 179 -2.90 3.40 20.47
N VAL A 180 -4.10 3.85 20.09
CA VAL A 180 -4.84 3.36 18.91
C VAL A 180 -5.49 4.54 18.18
N GLY A 181 -5.36 4.60 16.85
CA GLY A 181 -5.88 5.72 16.06
C GLY A 181 -5.38 5.72 14.61
N GLY A 182 -5.33 6.91 14.02
CA GLY A 182 -4.98 7.10 12.60
C GLY A 182 -3.49 7.31 12.32
N LEU A 183 -2.67 7.63 13.34
CA LEU A 183 -1.28 8.05 13.16
C LEU A 183 -0.30 6.88 13.11
N ASP A 184 0.31 6.67 11.94
CA ASP A 184 1.51 5.83 11.77
C ASP A 184 2.77 6.56 12.29
N LEU A 185 3.77 5.79 12.73
CA LEU A 185 5.10 6.32 13.05
C LEU A 185 5.93 6.45 11.77
N THR A 186 5.54 7.36 10.89
CA THR A 186 6.18 7.57 9.58
C THR A 186 6.26 9.06 9.20
N ARG A 187 6.89 9.35 8.06
CA ARG A 187 7.12 10.71 7.52
C ARG A 187 5.85 11.53 7.40
N ALA A 188 5.96 12.86 7.50
CA ALA A 188 4.90 13.80 7.17
C ALA A 188 3.57 13.61 7.94
N ARG A 189 3.63 13.12 9.19
CA ARG A 189 2.46 12.99 10.10
C ARG A 189 2.48 13.98 11.26
N TRP A 190 3.62 14.63 11.54
CA TRP A 190 3.71 15.60 12.63
C TRP A 190 3.07 16.92 12.20
N ASP A 191 2.21 17.48 13.05
CA ASP A 191 1.68 18.83 12.93
C ASP A 191 1.14 19.26 14.30
N THR A 192 0.89 20.56 14.45
CA THR A 192 0.23 21.11 15.65
C THR A 192 -1.22 21.44 15.34
N PRO A 193 -2.07 21.56 16.38
CA PRO A 193 -3.43 22.05 16.24
C PRO A 193 -3.54 23.45 15.66
N ALA A 194 -2.46 24.20 15.38
CA ALA A 194 -2.53 25.48 14.67
C ALA A 194 -2.61 25.31 13.14
N HIS A 195 -2.09 24.20 12.59
CA HIS A 195 -1.93 23.95 11.15
C HIS A 195 -1.36 25.14 10.36
N ALA A 196 -0.51 25.96 10.99
CA ALA A 196 -0.01 27.20 10.43
C ALA A 196 0.69 26.94 9.09
N ALA A 197 0.29 27.59 8.00
CA ALA A 197 0.69 27.23 6.63
C ALA A 197 2.21 27.09 6.42
N GLY A 198 3.01 27.94 7.09
CA GLY A 198 4.46 27.97 6.98
C GLY A 198 5.22 27.45 8.20
N ASP A 199 4.67 26.51 8.99
CA ASP A 199 5.40 25.98 10.16
C ASP A 199 6.76 25.38 9.74
N PRO A 200 7.90 25.95 10.22
CA PRO A 200 9.23 25.54 9.76
C PRO A 200 9.61 24.13 10.21
N ARG A 201 8.90 23.57 11.21
CA ARG A 201 9.14 22.23 11.77
C ARG A 201 8.51 21.12 10.93
N ARG A 202 7.51 21.43 10.08
CA ARG A 202 6.90 20.46 9.16
C ARG A 202 7.82 20.17 7.97
N ARG A 203 8.82 19.34 8.21
CA ARG A 203 9.76 18.84 7.21
C ARG A 203 9.92 17.33 7.32
N ASP A 204 10.00 16.68 6.17
CA ASP A 204 10.31 15.25 6.13
C ASP A 204 11.80 15.01 6.47
N GLU A 205 12.20 13.75 6.49
CA GLU A 205 13.56 13.33 6.82
C GLU A 205 14.61 13.76 5.78
N HIS A 206 14.19 14.26 4.61
CA HIS A 206 15.02 14.87 3.59
C HIS A 206 15.03 16.40 3.68
N GLY A 207 14.34 16.97 4.66
CA GLY A 207 14.23 18.42 4.86
C GLY A 207 13.17 19.07 3.97
N MET A 208 12.38 18.31 3.22
CA MET A 208 11.35 18.86 2.33
C MET A 208 10.11 19.26 3.14
N PRO A 209 9.56 20.48 2.93
CA PRO A 209 8.34 20.89 3.61
C PRO A 209 7.13 20.08 3.11
N TYR A 210 6.17 19.82 4.00
CA TYR A 210 4.90 19.16 3.67
C TYR A 210 3.68 19.93 4.20
N ALA A 211 2.52 19.67 3.60
CA ALA A 211 1.26 20.33 3.93
C ALA A 211 0.78 19.97 5.35
N PRO A 212 -0.07 20.80 6.00
CA PRO A 212 -0.61 20.47 7.30
C PRO A 212 -1.34 19.12 7.32
N PHE A 213 -1.29 18.45 8.46
CA PHE A 213 -1.80 17.09 8.64
C PHE A 213 -2.61 17.02 9.92
N HIS A 214 -3.85 16.56 9.83
CA HIS A 214 -4.75 16.45 10.97
C HIS A 214 -5.14 15.00 11.24
N ASP A 215 -5.03 14.56 12.50
CA ASP A 215 -5.39 13.20 12.90
C ASP A 215 -5.64 13.10 14.42
N VAL A 216 -6.16 11.96 14.88
CA VAL A 216 -6.48 11.72 16.29
C VAL A 216 -6.03 10.33 16.72
N GLN A 217 -5.41 10.27 17.90
CA GLN A 217 -5.02 9.03 18.58
C GLN A 217 -5.71 8.92 19.95
N ALA A 218 -6.26 7.75 20.28
CA ALA A 218 -6.70 7.43 21.62
C ALA A 218 -5.54 6.84 22.43
N MET A 219 -5.43 7.24 23.69
CA MET A 219 -4.47 6.73 24.68
C MET A 219 -5.22 6.25 25.91
N PHE A 220 -4.95 5.02 26.35
CA PHE A 220 -5.65 4.41 27.49
C PHE A 220 -4.82 3.32 28.13
N ASP A 221 -5.12 3.00 29.38
CA ASP A 221 -4.47 1.95 30.17
C ASP A 221 -5.45 0.84 30.59
N GLY A 222 -5.08 0.06 31.61
CA GLY A 222 -5.90 -1.00 32.18
C GLY A 222 -6.03 -2.24 31.30
N ASP A 223 -7.11 -3.00 31.50
CA ASP A 223 -7.38 -4.24 30.77
C ASP A 223 -7.56 -4.00 29.27
N ALA A 224 -8.06 -2.82 28.88
CA ALA A 224 -8.16 -2.44 27.48
C ALA A 224 -6.79 -2.38 26.81
N ALA A 225 -5.77 -1.82 27.47
CA ALA A 225 -4.40 -1.79 26.93
C ALA A 225 -3.81 -3.20 26.80
N ALA A 226 -4.08 -4.07 27.79
CA ALA A 226 -3.67 -5.47 27.73
C ALA A 226 -4.30 -6.22 26.56
N ALA A 227 -5.59 -5.97 26.26
CA ALA A 227 -6.28 -6.56 25.11
C ALA A 227 -5.65 -6.13 23.76
N ILE A 228 -5.19 -4.88 23.63
CA ILE A 228 -4.44 -4.44 22.44
C ILE A 228 -3.07 -5.13 22.38
N GLY A 229 -2.42 -5.36 23.53
CA GLY A 229 -1.19 -6.16 23.63
C GLY A 229 -1.38 -7.60 23.15
N GLU A 230 -2.48 -8.24 23.52
CA GLU A 230 -2.86 -9.58 23.05
C GLU A 230 -3.12 -9.59 21.53
N GLN A 231 -3.73 -8.54 20.99
CA GLN A 231 -3.88 -8.39 19.54
C GLN A 231 -2.52 -8.25 18.84
N ALA A 232 -1.61 -7.42 19.35
CA ALA A 232 -0.27 -7.27 18.79
C ALA A 232 0.49 -8.61 18.78
N ARG A 233 0.38 -9.41 19.84
CA ARG A 233 0.98 -10.75 19.93
C ARG A 233 0.33 -11.74 18.97
N THR A 234 -0.99 -11.70 18.83
CA THR A 234 -1.76 -12.53 17.90
C THR A 234 -1.31 -12.26 16.46
N ARG A 235 -1.17 -10.99 16.08
CA ARG A 235 -0.61 -10.60 14.78
C ARG A 235 0.83 -11.06 14.60
N TRP A 236 1.67 -10.86 15.59
CA TRP A 236 3.05 -11.32 15.53
C TRP A 236 3.13 -12.84 15.30
N LEU A 237 2.29 -13.61 16.02
CA LEU A 237 2.18 -15.05 15.82
C LEU A 237 1.76 -15.38 14.38
N HIS A 238 0.77 -14.66 13.82
CA HIS A 238 0.37 -14.85 12.43
C HIS A 238 1.53 -14.57 11.47
N ALA A 239 2.20 -13.43 11.61
CA ALA A 239 3.26 -13.00 10.69
C ALA A 239 4.53 -13.85 10.79
N CYS A 240 4.86 -14.37 11.98
CA CYS A 240 6.10 -15.10 12.21
C CYS A 240 5.94 -16.62 12.34
N GLY A 241 4.71 -17.12 12.50
CA GLY A 241 4.42 -18.51 12.84
C GLY A 241 4.92 -18.95 14.22
N ARG A 242 5.38 -18.02 15.08
CA ARG A 242 5.93 -18.30 16.41
C ARG A 242 5.37 -17.34 17.44
N PRO A 243 4.90 -17.84 18.60
CA PRO A 243 4.41 -16.98 19.66
C PRO A 243 5.57 -16.22 20.31
N ILE A 244 5.28 -15.04 20.84
CA ILE A 244 6.23 -14.31 21.68
C ILE A 244 6.21 -14.94 23.06
N ALA A 245 7.34 -15.53 23.47
CA ALA A 245 7.50 -16.21 24.76
C ALA A 245 7.70 -15.26 25.96
N ILE A 246 7.14 -14.05 25.90
CA ILE A 246 7.14 -13.07 26.99
C ILE A 246 5.72 -12.97 27.51
N ARG A 247 5.52 -13.27 28.80
CA ARG A 247 4.21 -13.14 29.46
C ARG A 247 3.82 -11.67 29.56
N ALA A 248 2.54 -11.37 29.39
CA ALA A 248 2.01 -10.04 29.69
C ALA A 248 2.23 -9.72 31.16
N GLN A 249 2.79 -8.56 31.47
CA GLN A 249 2.98 -8.10 32.85
C GLN A 249 1.84 -7.20 33.26
N ARG A 250 0.97 -7.71 34.13
CA ARG A 250 -0.29 -7.06 34.50
C ARG A 250 -0.21 -6.28 35.83
N HIS A 251 0.89 -6.40 36.56
CA HIS A 251 1.09 -5.72 37.85
C HIS A 251 2.26 -4.73 37.76
N LEU A 252 2.15 -3.62 38.50
CA LEU A 252 3.27 -2.71 38.74
C LEU A 252 4.15 -3.33 39.83
N ASP A 253 5.43 -3.51 39.55
CA ASP A 253 6.40 -3.90 40.57
C ASP A 253 6.65 -2.71 41.52
N ARG A 254 6.59 -1.48 41.00
CA ARG A 254 6.64 -0.21 41.75
C ARG A 254 5.68 0.85 41.17
N PRO A 255 5.16 1.78 41.97
CA PRO A 255 4.35 2.90 41.47
C PRO A 255 5.04 3.72 40.37
N ASP A 256 6.37 3.83 40.43
CA ASP A 256 7.19 4.53 39.42
C ASP A 256 7.25 3.82 38.05
N ASP A 257 6.73 2.59 37.96
CA ASP A 257 6.69 1.83 36.71
C ASP A 257 5.42 2.09 35.88
N ASP A 258 4.58 3.05 36.27
CA ASP A 258 3.45 3.50 35.45
C ASP A 258 3.94 4.13 34.13
N PRO A 259 3.65 3.53 32.96
CA PRO A 259 4.10 4.06 31.67
C PRO A 259 3.33 5.32 31.22
N TRP A 260 2.22 5.67 31.87
CA TRP A 260 1.50 6.92 31.59
C TRP A 260 2.38 8.14 31.97
N PRO A 261 2.68 9.07 31.05
CA PRO A 261 3.48 10.24 31.38
C PRO A 261 2.75 11.16 32.37
N PRO A 262 3.39 11.60 33.48
CA PRO A 262 2.73 12.37 34.55
C PRO A 262 2.01 13.63 34.08
N ASP A 263 2.59 14.35 33.10
CA ASP A 263 2.07 15.61 32.60
C ASP A 263 0.99 15.42 31.50
N THR A 264 0.74 14.17 31.08
CA THR A 264 -0.27 13.88 30.08
C THR A 264 -1.66 13.94 30.70
N ARG A 265 -2.47 14.85 30.16
CA ARG A 265 -3.88 15.04 30.51
C ARG A 265 -4.69 13.75 30.42
N VAL A 266 -5.56 13.54 31.40
CA VAL A 266 -6.59 12.49 31.39
C VAL A 266 -7.93 13.15 31.06
N ASP A 267 -8.62 12.68 30.02
CA ASP A 267 -9.96 13.16 29.66
C ASP A 267 -11.02 12.63 30.62
N VAL A 268 -10.93 11.34 30.97
CA VAL A 268 -11.86 10.67 31.88
C VAL A 268 -11.21 9.45 32.52
N ARG A 269 -11.66 9.11 33.74
CA ARG A 269 -11.21 7.94 34.51
C ARG A 269 -12.31 6.92 34.71
N ASP A 270 -11.90 5.67 34.91
CA ASP A 270 -12.78 4.52 35.13
C ASP A 270 -13.84 4.39 34.04
N VAL A 271 -13.41 3.92 32.87
CA VAL A 271 -14.27 3.75 31.69
C VAL A 271 -14.24 2.33 31.17
N ARG A 272 -15.27 2.00 30.37
CA ARG A 272 -15.29 0.77 29.58
C ARG A 272 -15.15 1.12 28.10
N LEU A 273 -14.23 0.44 27.43
CA LEU A 273 -13.88 0.63 26.03
C LEU A 273 -14.28 -0.62 25.24
N GLY A 274 -15.06 -0.42 24.19
CA GLY A 274 -15.28 -1.43 23.16
C GLY A 274 -14.10 -1.47 22.20
N ILE A 275 -13.57 -2.66 21.93
CA ILE A 275 -12.49 -2.85 20.95
C ILE A 275 -13.09 -3.58 19.76
N ALA A 276 -13.01 -3.00 18.56
CA ALA A 276 -13.58 -3.58 17.35
C ALA A 276 -12.51 -3.73 16.27
N TYR A 277 -12.56 -4.85 15.54
CA TYR A 277 -11.64 -5.15 14.45
C TYR A 277 -12.36 -5.30 13.10
N THR A 278 -11.61 -5.01 12.03
CA THR A 278 -11.87 -5.58 10.71
C THR A 278 -10.75 -6.55 10.40
N ALA A 279 -11.08 -7.74 9.90
CA ALA A 279 -10.11 -8.65 9.31
C ALA A 279 -10.78 -9.45 8.17
N PRO A 280 -10.17 -9.53 6.98
CA PRO A 280 -10.72 -10.31 5.88
C PRO A 280 -10.53 -11.81 6.10
N ARG A 281 -11.31 -12.63 5.38
CA ARG A 281 -11.09 -14.08 5.32
C ARG A 281 -9.69 -14.36 4.76
N HIS A 282 -8.84 -15.02 5.53
CA HIS A 282 -7.48 -15.37 5.10
C HIS A 282 -6.89 -16.52 5.92
N GLY A 283 -6.26 -17.48 5.24
CA GLY A 283 -5.57 -18.60 5.92
C GLY A 283 -6.52 -19.49 6.74
N GLY A 284 -7.74 -19.76 6.23
CA GLY A 284 -8.75 -20.58 6.92
C GLY A 284 -9.49 -19.88 8.07
N ARG A 285 -9.20 -18.59 8.33
CA ARG A 285 -9.89 -17.78 9.35
C ARG A 285 -11.11 -17.10 8.78
N GLU A 286 -12.22 -17.10 9.52
CA GLU A 286 -13.43 -16.37 9.17
C GLU A 286 -13.23 -14.85 9.23
N PRO A 287 -13.96 -14.07 8.41
CA PRO A 287 -13.84 -12.62 8.41
C PRO A 287 -14.40 -12.03 9.71
N VAL A 288 -13.73 -10.99 10.21
CA VAL A 288 -14.19 -10.17 11.34
C VAL A 288 -14.68 -8.84 10.79
N LEU A 289 -15.96 -8.51 11.04
CA LEU A 289 -16.64 -7.34 10.48
C LEU A 289 -17.21 -6.43 11.59
N GLN A 290 -16.58 -6.42 12.76
CA GLN A 290 -17.08 -5.72 13.95
C GLN A 290 -17.11 -4.20 13.75
N VAL A 291 -16.07 -3.62 13.13
CA VAL A 291 -16.04 -2.17 12.83
C VAL A 291 -17.20 -1.77 11.90
N ARG A 292 -17.50 -2.56 10.88
CA ARG A 292 -18.65 -2.31 9.99
C ARG A 292 -19.97 -2.31 10.75
N ALA A 293 -20.15 -3.26 11.68
CA ALA A 293 -21.32 -3.32 12.53
C ALA A 293 -21.37 -2.10 13.48
N LEU A 294 -20.26 -1.75 14.12
CA LEU A 294 -20.13 -0.61 15.02
C LEU A 294 -20.49 0.71 14.33
N VAL A 295 -19.94 0.97 13.15
CA VAL A 295 -20.26 2.17 12.35
C VAL A 295 -21.75 2.22 12.01
N GLY A 296 -22.32 1.10 11.53
CA GLY A 296 -23.75 1.04 11.20
C GLY A 296 -24.64 1.28 12.42
N ASP A 297 -24.29 0.71 13.57
CA ASP A 297 -25.04 0.86 14.82
C ASP A 297 -24.93 2.28 15.38
N ALA A 298 -23.74 2.87 15.35
CA ALA A 298 -23.47 4.25 15.75
C ALA A 298 -24.33 5.23 14.94
N ILE A 299 -24.36 5.08 13.61
CA ILE A 299 -25.19 5.91 12.74
C ILE A 299 -26.69 5.73 13.05
N ARG A 300 -27.15 4.49 13.23
CA ARG A 300 -28.56 4.22 13.58
C ARG A 300 -28.94 4.74 14.95
N ALA A 301 -28.01 4.76 15.90
CA ALA A 301 -28.22 5.26 17.24
C ALA A 301 -28.35 6.79 17.28
N ALA A 302 -27.69 7.51 16.37
CA ALA A 302 -27.70 8.97 16.33
C ALA A 302 -29.12 9.58 16.27
N ARG A 303 -29.40 10.52 17.17
CA ARG A 303 -30.68 11.25 17.32
C ARG A 303 -30.52 12.75 17.18
N ARG A 304 -29.46 13.35 17.73
CA ARG A 304 -29.23 14.80 17.78
C ARG A 304 -28.10 15.23 16.85
N HIS A 305 -26.91 14.64 17.00
CA HIS A 305 -25.72 15.01 16.27
C HIS A 305 -24.84 13.79 15.97
N LEU A 306 -24.43 13.67 14.72
CA LEU A 306 -23.36 12.78 14.29
C LEU A 306 -22.23 13.65 13.72
N TYR A 307 -21.15 13.79 14.46
CA TYR A 307 -19.92 14.44 14.03
C TYR A 307 -18.92 13.39 13.57
N VAL A 308 -18.41 13.51 12.34
CA VAL A 308 -17.45 12.56 11.75
C VAL A 308 -16.28 13.33 11.20
N GLU A 309 -15.08 12.83 11.45
CA GLU A 309 -13.89 13.20 10.70
C GLU A 309 -13.33 11.96 10.04
N ASN A 310 -13.18 12.00 8.71
CA ASN A 310 -12.68 10.84 7.99
C ASN A 310 -11.92 11.20 6.70
N GLN A 311 -10.77 10.53 6.50
CA GLN A 311 -9.98 10.63 5.27
C GLN A 311 -10.78 10.22 4.03
N TYR A 312 -11.52 9.11 4.12
CA TYR A 312 -12.35 8.62 3.04
C TYR A 312 -13.79 8.46 3.48
N PHE A 313 -14.71 8.87 2.62
CA PHE A 313 -16.14 8.85 2.88
C PHE A 313 -16.85 8.29 1.64
N THR A 314 -16.85 6.97 1.52
CA THR A 314 -17.29 6.22 0.32
C THR A 314 -18.03 4.92 0.65
N ALA A 315 -18.08 4.48 1.92
CA ALA A 315 -18.57 3.16 2.31
C ALA A 315 -20.08 2.96 2.05
N ALA A 316 -20.44 1.76 1.59
CA ALA A 316 -21.83 1.38 1.34
C ALA A 316 -22.69 1.37 2.62
N VAL A 317 -22.15 0.87 3.74
CA VAL A 317 -22.85 0.86 5.03
C VAL A 317 -23.21 2.28 5.49
N VAL A 318 -22.34 3.25 5.22
CA VAL A 318 -22.54 4.66 5.54
C VAL A 318 -23.62 5.25 4.63
N ARG A 319 -23.54 5.00 3.32
CA ARG A 319 -24.58 5.37 2.35
C ARG A 319 -25.96 4.92 2.80
N GLU A 320 -26.11 3.63 3.10
CA GLU A 320 -27.39 3.01 3.44
C GLU A 320 -27.95 3.56 4.75
N THR A 321 -27.15 3.56 5.80
CA THR A 321 -27.60 3.95 7.14
C THR A 321 -27.83 5.46 7.25
N LEU A 322 -26.95 6.31 6.69
CA LEU A 322 -27.15 7.75 6.72
C LEU A 322 -28.28 8.21 5.81
N SER A 323 -28.46 7.64 4.62
CA SER A 323 -29.60 8.01 3.76
C SER A 323 -30.92 7.76 4.48
N ALA A 324 -31.04 6.62 5.19
CA ALA A 324 -32.21 6.31 5.98
C ALA A 324 -32.42 7.29 7.15
N ARG A 325 -31.35 7.67 7.87
CA ARG A 325 -31.44 8.63 8.98
C ARG A 325 -31.73 10.06 8.51
N LEU A 326 -31.19 10.50 7.39
CA LEU A 326 -31.41 11.83 6.82
C LEU A 326 -32.83 11.98 6.22
N ALA A 327 -33.43 10.89 5.76
CA ALA A 327 -34.82 10.86 5.30
C ALA A 327 -35.85 10.88 6.44
N ASP A 328 -35.44 10.61 7.68
CA ASP A 328 -36.30 10.63 8.87
C ASP A 328 -36.46 12.05 9.43
N ALA A 329 -37.70 12.47 9.69
CA ALA A 329 -38.04 13.75 10.32
C ALA A 329 -37.44 13.90 11.74
N HIS A 330 -37.06 12.80 12.40
CA HIS A 330 -36.37 12.76 13.68
C HIS A 330 -34.91 12.27 13.54
N GLY A 331 -34.33 12.42 12.35
CA GLY A 331 -32.91 12.20 12.07
C GLY A 331 -31.95 13.16 12.81
N PRO A 332 -30.67 12.82 12.98
CA PRO A 332 -29.69 13.72 13.58
C PRO A 332 -29.26 14.82 12.60
N ASP A 333 -28.64 15.89 13.12
CA ASP A 333 -27.69 16.67 12.34
C ASP A 333 -26.45 15.83 12.04
N VAL A 334 -25.98 15.85 10.80
CA VAL A 334 -24.79 15.11 10.35
C VAL A 334 -23.76 16.12 9.88
N THR A 335 -22.61 16.13 10.52
CA THR A 335 -21.44 16.93 10.14
C THR A 335 -20.31 15.97 9.78
N VAL A 336 -19.80 16.08 8.56
CA VAL A 336 -18.65 15.29 8.10
C VAL A 336 -17.52 16.25 7.72
N VAL A 337 -16.36 16.12 8.38
CA VAL A 337 -15.12 16.82 8.03
C VAL A 337 -14.23 15.85 7.25
N ALA A 338 -13.84 16.24 6.04
CA ALA A 338 -13.07 15.43 5.10
C ALA A 338 -11.96 16.28 4.47
N PRO A 339 -10.91 15.66 3.90
CA PRO A 339 -9.85 16.43 3.24
C PRO A 339 -10.40 17.13 1.99
N ARG A 340 -9.93 18.35 1.68
CA ARG A 340 -10.39 19.08 0.48
C ARG A 340 -10.09 18.29 -0.79
N VAL A 341 -8.85 17.82 -0.91
CA VAL A 341 -8.35 16.98 -2.01
C VAL A 341 -7.78 15.68 -1.45
N GLN A 342 -7.80 14.62 -2.25
CA GLN A 342 -7.14 13.36 -1.93
C GLN A 342 -5.66 13.41 -2.30
N SER A 343 -4.82 12.78 -1.49
CA SER A 343 -3.37 12.76 -1.72
C SER A 343 -3.07 11.87 -2.93
N GLY A 344 -2.55 12.46 -4.01
CA GLY A 344 -2.13 11.75 -5.22
C GLY A 344 -3.20 11.72 -6.32
N TRP A 345 -2.75 11.78 -7.58
CA TRP A 345 -3.62 11.85 -8.76
C TRP A 345 -4.55 10.63 -8.89
N LEU A 346 -4.10 9.45 -8.47
CA LEU A 346 -4.86 8.20 -8.59
C LEU A 346 -5.98 8.15 -7.54
N GLN A 347 -5.68 8.53 -6.31
CA GLN A 347 -6.64 8.60 -5.22
C GLN A 347 -7.71 9.67 -5.52
N GLU A 348 -7.33 10.83 -6.05
CA GLU A 348 -8.28 11.86 -6.47
C GLU A 348 -9.21 11.36 -7.59
N ALA A 349 -8.64 10.72 -8.63
CA ALA A 349 -9.40 10.16 -9.74
C ALA A 349 -10.29 8.96 -9.37
N THR A 350 -10.20 8.44 -8.14
CA THR A 350 -10.92 7.23 -7.71
C THR A 350 -11.76 7.49 -6.46
N MET A 351 -11.13 7.71 -5.31
CA MET A 351 -11.82 8.01 -4.04
C MET A 351 -12.55 9.35 -4.09
N GLY A 352 -12.02 10.34 -4.82
CA GLY A 352 -12.71 11.62 -5.05
C GLY A 352 -14.06 11.45 -5.75
N VAL A 353 -14.11 10.61 -6.80
CA VAL A 353 -15.33 10.28 -7.54
C VAL A 353 -16.34 9.53 -6.67
N LEU A 354 -15.89 8.53 -5.91
CA LEU A 354 -16.77 7.77 -5.01
C LEU A 354 -17.36 8.66 -3.90
N ARG A 355 -16.56 9.58 -3.36
CA ARG A 355 -17.02 10.56 -2.37
C ARG A 355 -18.06 11.50 -2.97
N ALA A 356 -17.83 12.00 -4.19
CA ALA A 356 -18.79 12.86 -4.89
C ALA A 356 -20.15 12.18 -5.09
N ARG A 357 -20.16 10.88 -5.42
CA ARG A 357 -21.40 10.10 -5.54
C ARG A 357 -22.10 9.86 -4.21
N LEU A 358 -21.34 9.51 -3.17
CA LEU A 358 -21.90 9.36 -1.83
C LEU A 358 -22.53 10.69 -1.38
N HIS A 359 -21.80 11.79 -1.54
CA HIS A 359 -22.28 13.14 -1.23
C HIS A 359 -23.58 13.46 -1.97
N ALA A 360 -23.64 13.26 -3.29
CA ALA A 360 -24.86 13.49 -4.06
C ALA A 360 -26.05 12.63 -3.58
N THR A 361 -25.79 11.37 -3.21
CA THR A 361 -26.82 10.46 -2.67
C THR A 361 -27.35 10.96 -1.32
N LEU A 362 -26.47 11.38 -0.42
CA LEU A 362 -26.86 11.87 0.90
C LEU A 362 -27.56 13.23 0.82
N ALA A 363 -27.07 14.13 -0.05
CA ALA A 363 -27.72 15.41 -0.32
C ALA A 363 -29.14 15.24 -0.88
N ALA A 364 -29.35 14.26 -1.77
CA ALA A 364 -30.68 13.92 -2.28
C ALA A 364 -31.60 13.28 -1.21
N ALA A 365 -31.03 12.55 -0.25
CA ALA A 365 -31.77 11.94 0.85
C ALA A 365 -32.13 12.93 1.96
N ASP A 366 -31.37 14.01 2.12
CA ASP A 366 -31.55 15.02 3.16
C ASP A 366 -32.71 15.98 2.89
N ARG A 367 -33.91 15.56 3.26
CA ARG A 367 -35.14 16.35 3.10
C ARG A 367 -35.24 17.53 4.08
N PHE A 368 -34.40 17.57 5.10
CA PHE A 368 -34.54 18.49 6.24
C PHE A 368 -33.31 19.38 6.47
N GLY A 369 -32.39 19.43 5.51
CA GLY A 369 -31.18 20.26 5.53
C GLY A 369 -30.21 19.94 6.68
N ARG A 370 -30.17 18.68 7.13
CA ARG A 370 -29.40 18.19 8.29
C ARG A 370 -27.97 17.78 7.97
N TYR A 371 -27.59 17.65 6.70
CA TYR A 371 -26.27 17.16 6.29
C TYR A 371 -25.32 18.32 5.93
N ARG A 372 -24.07 18.21 6.37
CA ARG A 372 -22.96 19.09 6.01
C ARG A 372 -21.72 18.25 5.71
N LEU A 373 -21.14 18.44 4.53
CA LEU A 373 -19.79 17.98 4.18
C LEU A 373 -18.85 19.19 4.18
N LEU A 374 -17.82 19.15 5.01
CA LEU A 374 -16.94 20.27 5.32
C LEU A 374 -15.47 19.87 5.16
N TYR A 375 -14.59 20.85 5.00
CA TYR A 375 -13.14 20.68 5.08
C TYR A 375 -12.50 21.82 5.88
N PRO A 376 -11.37 21.58 6.59
CA PRO A 376 -10.66 22.64 7.29
C PRO A 376 -9.94 23.55 6.30
N HIS A 377 -10.11 24.86 6.49
CA HIS A 377 -9.41 25.90 5.76
C HIS A 377 -8.51 26.70 6.70
N VAL A 378 -7.29 26.99 6.23
CA VAL A 378 -6.33 27.88 6.89
C VAL A 378 -5.81 28.85 5.84
N ASP A 379 -5.77 30.14 6.18
CA ASP A 379 -5.24 31.17 5.30
C ASP A 379 -3.74 30.93 5.01
N GLY A 380 -3.30 31.29 3.81
CA GLY A 380 -1.90 31.16 3.39
C GLY A 380 -1.48 29.78 2.89
N LEU A 381 -2.38 28.79 2.83
CA LEU A 381 -2.07 27.45 2.28
C LEU A 381 -1.95 27.39 0.75
N GLY A 382 -2.42 28.41 0.02
CA GLY A 382 -2.48 28.37 -1.44
C GLY A 382 -3.28 27.16 -1.93
N ASP A 383 -2.68 26.34 -2.79
CA ASP A 383 -3.29 25.11 -3.32
C ASP A 383 -3.23 23.92 -2.36
N ALA A 384 -2.52 24.03 -1.23
CA ALA A 384 -2.49 22.98 -0.21
C ALA A 384 -3.81 22.94 0.60
N CYS A 385 -3.97 21.90 1.41
CA CYS A 385 -5.05 21.82 2.39
C CYS A 385 -4.54 21.12 3.65
N VAL A 386 -5.28 21.30 4.75
CA VAL A 386 -5.13 20.41 5.90
C VAL A 386 -5.55 19.02 5.47
N ASN A 387 -4.63 18.07 5.52
CA ASN A 387 -4.90 16.68 5.18
C ASN A 387 -5.59 16.00 6.37
N VAL A 388 -6.92 15.95 6.33
CA VAL A 388 -7.73 15.24 7.33
C VAL A 388 -7.51 13.75 7.16
N HIS A 389 -6.72 13.16 8.05
CA HIS A 389 -6.42 11.74 8.11
C HIS A 389 -7.11 11.03 9.28
N SER A 390 -7.76 11.77 10.19
CA SER A 390 -8.52 11.20 11.30
C SER A 390 -9.54 10.17 10.82
N LYS A 391 -9.84 9.21 11.71
CA LYS A 391 -10.95 8.26 11.57
C LYS A 391 -11.74 8.24 12.87
N LEU A 392 -12.57 9.27 13.03
CA LEU A 392 -13.28 9.57 14.27
C LEU A 392 -14.77 9.76 14.00
N ALA A 393 -15.59 9.28 14.93
CA ALA A 393 -17.02 9.58 14.96
C ALA A 393 -17.49 9.86 16.40
N ILE A 394 -18.31 10.89 16.58
CA ILE A 394 -18.99 11.24 17.82
C ILE A 394 -20.49 11.21 17.57
N VAL A 395 -21.21 10.42 18.38
CA VAL A 395 -22.66 10.23 18.29
C VAL A 395 -23.28 10.77 19.56
N ASP A 396 -24.04 11.87 19.45
CA ASP A 396 -24.86 12.46 20.52
C ASP A 396 -24.13 12.74 21.85
N ASP A 397 -22.80 12.88 21.81
CA ASP A 397 -21.91 12.85 22.98
C ASP A 397 -22.01 11.56 23.84
N GLU A 398 -22.68 10.52 23.33
CA GLU A 398 -22.89 9.21 23.97
C GLU A 398 -21.84 8.19 23.57
N CYS A 399 -21.27 8.34 22.37
CA CYS A 399 -20.27 7.43 21.84
C CYS A 399 -19.20 8.21 21.09
N LEU A 400 -17.94 7.89 21.39
CA LEU A 400 -16.75 8.32 20.65
C LEU A 400 -16.07 7.08 20.07
N ILE A 401 -15.87 7.07 18.76
CA ILE A 401 -15.14 6.02 18.04
C ILE A 401 -13.85 6.65 17.50
N ILE A 402 -12.71 6.06 17.80
CA ILE A 402 -11.39 6.45 17.29
C ILE A 402 -10.67 5.18 16.80
N GLY A 403 -10.03 5.23 15.64
CA GLY A 403 -9.27 4.08 15.17
C GLY A 403 -8.56 4.31 13.85
N SER A 404 -8.26 3.20 13.16
CA SER A 404 -7.59 3.22 11.87
C SER A 404 -8.56 3.11 10.67
N ALA A 405 -9.83 2.76 10.92
CA ALA A 405 -10.78 2.41 9.87
C ALA A 405 -11.36 3.64 9.15
N ASN A 406 -11.04 3.77 7.86
CA ASN A 406 -11.68 4.75 7.01
C ASN A 406 -13.16 4.41 6.78
N LEU A 407 -13.99 5.38 6.45
CA LEU A 407 -15.36 5.14 5.99
C LEU A 407 -15.38 4.80 4.50
N ASN A 408 -14.59 3.82 4.09
CA ASN A 408 -14.59 3.19 2.77
C ASN A 408 -14.83 1.68 2.86
N ASN A 409 -15.16 1.01 1.76
CA ASN A 409 -15.44 -0.43 1.79
C ASN A 409 -14.19 -1.25 2.16
N ARG A 410 -12.98 -0.77 1.83
CA ARG A 410 -11.71 -1.40 2.22
C ARG A 410 -11.61 -1.59 3.72
N SER A 411 -11.73 -0.53 4.52
CA SER A 411 -11.62 -0.60 5.97
C SER A 411 -12.80 -1.32 6.63
N MET A 412 -13.95 -1.36 5.97
CA MET A 412 -15.13 -2.08 6.47
C MET A 412 -15.06 -3.61 6.26
N LEU A 413 -14.24 -4.10 5.32
CA LEU A 413 -14.34 -5.49 4.84
C LEU A 413 -13.00 -6.18 4.51
N LEU A 414 -12.02 -5.44 4.00
CA LEU A 414 -10.85 -5.97 3.32
C LEU A 414 -9.55 -5.75 4.09
N ASP A 415 -9.30 -4.54 4.54
CA ASP A 415 -8.07 -4.19 5.25
C ASP A 415 -8.20 -4.58 6.73
N THR A 416 -7.09 -4.90 7.38
CA THR A 416 -7.13 -5.14 8.83
C THR A 416 -7.14 -3.82 9.58
N GLU A 417 -8.13 -3.61 10.44
CA GLU A 417 -8.39 -2.35 11.15
C GLU A 417 -8.61 -2.58 12.64
N CYS A 418 -8.48 -1.52 13.43
CA CYS A 418 -8.79 -1.51 14.86
C CYS A 418 -9.43 -0.16 15.23
N CYS A 419 -10.55 -0.22 15.95
CA CYS A 419 -11.22 0.95 16.51
C CYS A 419 -11.52 0.73 18.00
N ILE A 420 -11.46 1.82 18.75
CA ILE A 420 -11.85 1.93 20.15
C ILE A 420 -13.14 2.74 20.22
N ALA A 421 -14.10 2.24 20.98
CA ALA A 421 -15.37 2.91 21.25
C ALA A 421 -15.51 3.21 22.74
N LEU A 422 -15.52 4.49 23.11
CA LEU A 422 -15.87 4.96 24.44
C LEU A 422 -17.38 5.28 24.45
N VAL A 423 -18.14 4.59 25.31
CA VAL A 423 -19.60 4.76 25.39
C VAL A 423 -20.01 5.20 26.79
N ALA A 424 -20.76 6.30 26.87
CA ALA A 424 -21.18 6.90 28.13
C ALA A 424 -22.15 6.01 28.90
N ALA A 425 -23.09 5.35 28.21
CA ALA A 425 -24.05 4.42 28.80
C ALA A 425 -24.77 4.99 30.05
N GLY A 426 -25.12 6.27 30.00
CA GLY A 426 -25.76 6.99 31.11
C GLY A 426 -24.80 7.72 32.06
N ASP A 427 -23.48 7.51 31.98
CA ASP A 427 -22.50 8.24 32.81
C ASP A 427 -22.25 9.65 32.27
N ALA A 428 -22.64 10.65 33.06
CA ALA A 428 -22.49 12.07 32.71
C ALA A 428 -21.03 12.53 32.57
N ARG A 429 -20.08 11.93 33.31
CA ARG A 429 -18.65 12.28 33.22
C ARG A 429 -18.09 11.86 31.86
N ILE A 430 -18.44 10.65 31.42
CA ILE A 430 -18.02 10.12 30.11
C ILE A 430 -18.64 10.95 28.99
N ARG A 431 -19.94 11.27 29.10
CA ARG A 431 -20.61 12.16 28.14
C ARG A 431 -19.90 13.52 28.04
N ALA A 432 -19.56 14.14 29.17
CA ALA A 432 -18.84 15.41 29.20
C ALA A 432 -17.44 15.30 28.57
N ALA A 433 -16.73 14.20 28.77
CA ALA A 433 -15.43 13.97 28.14
C ALA A 433 -15.53 13.79 26.61
N ILE A 434 -16.56 13.11 26.12
CA ILE A 434 -16.85 12.98 24.69
C ILE A 434 -17.20 14.35 24.09
N ALA A 435 -18.09 15.11 24.73
CA ALA A 435 -18.43 16.48 24.32
C ALA A 435 -17.19 17.39 24.30
N GLY A 436 -16.34 17.30 25.32
CA GLY A 436 -15.07 18.04 25.38
C GLY A 436 -14.10 17.67 24.27
N THR A 437 -14.15 16.43 23.76
CA THR A 437 -13.37 16.02 22.58
C THR A 437 -13.89 16.70 21.32
N ARG A 438 -15.21 16.67 21.09
CA ARG A 438 -15.86 17.41 19.99
C ARG A 438 -15.52 18.89 20.03
N GLU A 439 -15.60 19.51 21.21
CA GLU A 439 -15.33 20.93 21.40
C GLU A 439 -13.89 21.30 21.06
N ARG A 440 -12.90 20.46 21.42
CA ARG A 440 -11.51 20.67 21.03
C ARG A 440 -11.31 20.59 19.52
N LEU A 441 -11.84 19.55 18.87
CA LEU A 441 -11.72 19.36 17.43
C LEU A 441 -12.39 20.49 16.64
N LEU A 442 -13.60 20.88 17.03
CA LEU A 442 -14.30 21.99 16.40
C LEU A 442 -13.59 23.33 16.66
N ALA A 443 -13.13 23.57 17.88
CA ALA A 443 -12.42 24.80 18.23
C ALA A 443 -11.13 24.95 17.42
N GLU A 444 -10.41 23.85 17.27
CA GLU A 444 -9.28 23.72 16.36
C GLU A 444 -9.69 24.13 14.95
N HIS A 445 -10.61 23.42 14.29
CA HIS A 445 -10.98 23.70 12.89
C HIS A 445 -11.57 25.10 12.66
N LEU A 446 -12.23 25.67 13.67
CA LEU A 446 -12.90 26.98 13.61
C LEU A 446 -12.00 28.14 14.07
N GLY A 447 -10.76 27.87 14.51
CA GLY A 447 -9.86 28.91 15.00
C GLY A 447 -10.38 29.64 16.24
N THR A 448 -11.02 28.92 17.16
CA THR A 448 -11.61 29.46 18.40
C THR A 448 -11.21 28.62 19.62
N THR A 449 -11.85 28.83 20.77
CA THR A 449 -11.59 28.07 22.00
C THR A 449 -12.64 26.98 22.24
N PRO A 450 -12.28 25.86 22.89
CA PRO A 450 -13.24 24.81 23.25
C PRO A 450 -14.41 25.34 24.08
N ALA A 451 -14.15 26.29 24.99
CA ALA A 451 -15.17 26.93 25.81
C ALA A 451 -16.19 27.72 24.98
N ALA A 452 -15.75 28.41 23.92
CA ALA A 452 -16.66 29.11 23.00
C ALA A 452 -17.54 28.13 22.21
N VAL A 453 -17.00 26.99 21.78
CA VAL A 453 -17.77 25.93 21.12
C VAL A 453 -18.79 25.32 22.10
N ALA A 454 -18.36 25.00 23.32
CA ALA A 454 -19.23 24.43 24.36
C ALA A 454 -20.42 25.36 24.66
N ALA A 455 -20.15 26.66 24.85
CA ALA A 455 -21.18 27.66 25.08
C ALA A 455 -22.17 27.73 23.91
N ALA A 456 -21.69 27.68 22.67
CA ALA A 456 -22.53 27.74 21.48
C ALA A 456 -23.40 26.48 21.30
N PHE A 457 -22.89 25.29 21.63
CA PHE A 457 -23.61 24.02 21.57
C PHE A 457 -24.57 23.79 22.75
N GLY A 458 -24.41 24.56 23.84
CA GLY A 458 -25.33 24.59 24.98
C GLY A 458 -26.67 25.27 24.69
N CYS A 459 -26.76 26.06 23.62
CA CYS A 459 -28.02 26.65 23.17
C CYS A 459 -28.96 25.56 22.60
N ALA A 460 -30.28 25.74 22.72
CA ALA A 460 -31.31 24.80 22.24
C ALA A 460 -31.41 24.69 20.69
N ASP A 461 -30.40 25.16 19.97
CA ASP A 461 -30.34 25.15 18.53
C ASP A 461 -29.83 23.82 17.97
N ARG A 462 -30.07 23.62 16.69
CA ARG A 462 -29.56 22.48 15.93
C ARG A 462 -28.03 22.57 15.79
N PRO A 463 -27.27 21.48 16.04
CA PRO A 463 -25.80 21.46 15.95
C PRO A 463 -25.21 22.08 14.68
N ASN A 464 -25.75 21.79 13.49
CA ASN A 464 -25.26 22.36 12.24
C ASN A 464 -25.58 23.85 12.10
N ALA A 465 -26.68 24.34 12.68
CA ALA A 465 -26.97 25.77 12.72
C ALA A 465 -25.97 26.51 13.65
N VAL A 466 -25.60 25.88 14.77
CA VAL A 466 -24.53 26.39 15.64
C VAL A 466 -23.21 26.48 14.89
N LEU A 467 -22.82 25.41 14.18
CA LEU A 467 -21.61 25.39 13.36
C LEU A 467 -21.63 26.47 12.27
N ASP A 468 -22.75 26.62 11.56
CA ASP A 468 -22.88 27.64 10.50
C ASP A 468 -22.66 29.07 11.04
N ARG A 469 -22.99 29.35 12.31
CA ARG A 469 -22.70 30.65 12.96
C ARG A 469 -21.26 30.81 13.44
N LEU A 470 -20.63 29.73 13.90
CA LEU A 470 -19.25 29.78 14.38
C LEU A 470 -18.23 29.89 13.24
N ARG A 471 -18.62 29.52 12.02
CA ARG A 471 -17.76 29.62 10.84
C ARG A 471 -17.48 31.08 10.48
N ALA A 472 -16.21 31.46 10.57
CA ALA A 472 -15.74 32.76 10.12
C ALA A 472 -15.66 32.86 8.58
N LYS A 473 -15.76 34.08 8.04
CA LYS A 473 -15.55 34.37 6.61
C LYS A 473 -14.07 34.37 6.20
N HIS A 474 -13.19 34.80 7.11
CA HIS A 474 -11.75 34.92 6.93
C HIS A 474 -11.01 34.17 8.02
N GLY A 475 -9.74 33.84 7.80
CA GLY A 475 -8.96 33.07 8.76
C GLY A 475 -9.27 31.59 8.72
N ARG A 476 -8.89 30.94 9.82
CA ARG A 476 -9.11 29.51 10.02
C ARG A 476 -10.59 29.22 10.25
N THR A 477 -11.15 28.30 9.46
CA THR A 477 -12.58 27.97 9.51
C THR A 477 -12.87 26.65 8.81
N LEU A 478 -14.07 26.12 9.01
CA LEU A 478 -14.61 25.03 8.19
C LEU A 478 -15.31 25.60 6.95
N ARG A 479 -14.99 25.06 5.76
CA ARG A 479 -15.64 25.43 4.50
C ARG A 479 -16.44 24.26 3.94
N THR A 480 -17.51 24.57 3.22
CA THR A 480 -18.35 23.55 2.58
C THR A 480 -17.58 22.88 1.45
N LEU A 481 -17.55 21.55 1.47
CA LEU A 481 -17.03 20.73 0.39
C LEU A 481 -18.21 20.27 -0.46
N ASP A 482 -18.25 20.71 -1.72
CA ASP A 482 -19.26 20.26 -2.68
C ASP A 482 -18.58 19.57 -3.87
N PRO A 483 -18.22 18.28 -3.72
CA PRO A 483 -17.48 17.55 -4.73
C PRO A 483 -18.40 17.20 -5.92
N ALA A 484 -18.05 17.70 -7.11
CA ALA A 484 -18.77 17.39 -8.35
C ALA A 484 -18.10 16.23 -9.12
N VAL A 485 -18.92 15.37 -9.74
CA VAL A 485 -18.43 14.34 -10.67
C VAL A 485 -18.31 14.96 -12.06
N ALA A 486 -17.09 15.18 -12.55
CA ALA A 486 -16.90 15.54 -13.95
C ALA A 486 -17.32 14.36 -14.85
N PRO A 487 -18.11 14.56 -15.93
CA PRO A 487 -18.59 13.48 -16.78
C PRO A 487 -17.48 12.60 -17.37
N GLN A 488 -16.30 13.17 -17.63
CA GLN A 488 -15.14 12.42 -18.15
C GLN A 488 -14.53 11.48 -17.10
N LEU A 489 -14.58 11.84 -15.82
CA LEU A 489 -14.11 11.01 -14.70
C LEU A 489 -15.15 9.95 -14.32
N ASP A 490 -16.43 10.21 -14.56
CA ASP A 490 -17.49 9.22 -14.41
C ASP A 490 -17.23 8.01 -15.32
N ALA A 491 -16.68 8.17 -16.53
CA ALA A 491 -16.32 7.04 -17.39
C ALA A 491 -15.25 6.09 -16.80
N LEU A 492 -14.52 6.49 -15.75
CA LEU A 492 -13.52 5.67 -15.04
C LEU A 492 -14.16 4.75 -13.96
N VAL A 493 -15.50 4.67 -13.86
CA VAL A 493 -16.25 3.79 -12.91
C VAL A 493 -15.58 2.45 -12.67
N PRO A 494 -15.24 1.67 -13.72
CA PRO A 494 -14.82 0.29 -13.51
C PRO A 494 -13.51 0.18 -12.74
N VAL A 495 -12.69 1.24 -12.71
CA VAL A 495 -11.39 1.26 -12.04
C VAL A 495 -11.53 1.59 -10.56
N SER A 496 -12.41 2.55 -10.21
CA SER A 496 -12.64 2.98 -8.81
C SER A 496 -13.24 1.89 -7.92
N THR A 497 -14.25 1.16 -8.41
CA THR A 497 -14.88 0.03 -7.68
C THR A 497 -13.93 -1.16 -7.48
N ARG A 498 -12.87 -1.28 -8.28
CA ARG A 498 -11.80 -2.29 -8.07
C ARG A 498 -10.84 -1.92 -6.94
N LEU A 499 -10.71 -0.62 -6.62
CA LEU A 499 -9.81 -0.13 -5.58
C LEU A 499 -10.50 -0.09 -4.20
N ASP A 500 -11.82 0.14 -4.16
CA ASP A 500 -12.66 0.11 -2.97
C ASP A 500 -13.83 -0.91 -3.09
N PRO A 501 -13.52 -2.22 -3.20
CA PRO A 501 -14.54 -3.23 -3.47
C PRO A 501 -15.39 -3.54 -2.24
N GLU A 502 -16.69 -3.77 -2.45
CA GLU A 502 -17.66 -4.19 -1.43
C GLU A 502 -17.57 -5.69 -1.06
N GLN A 503 -16.66 -6.44 -1.68
CA GLN A 503 -16.36 -7.83 -1.36
C GLN A 503 -14.86 -8.11 -1.58
N PRO A 504 -14.24 -9.02 -0.81
CA PRO A 504 -12.87 -9.45 -1.09
C PRO A 504 -12.75 -9.96 -2.52
N ILE A 505 -11.77 -9.45 -3.26
CA ILE A 505 -11.54 -9.87 -4.64
C ILE A 505 -11.00 -11.31 -4.61
N GLU A 506 -11.75 -12.26 -5.17
CA GLU A 506 -11.30 -13.65 -5.26
C GLU A 506 -9.94 -13.75 -5.97
N PRO A 507 -9.04 -14.66 -5.56
CA PRO A 507 -7.70 -14.77 -6.13
C PRO A 507 -7.68 -14.85 -7.67
N ASP A 508 -8.66 -15.55 -8.25
CA ASP A 508 -8.80 -15.76 -9.69
C ASP A 508 -9.37 -14.52 -10.42
N ARG A 509 -10.10 -13.68 -9.67
CA ARG A 509 -10.67 -12.41 -10.13
C ARG A 509 -9.64 -11.27 -10.03
N PHE A 510 -8.80 -11.26 -9.00
CA PHE A 510 -7.70 -10.30 -8.82
C PHE A 510 -6.66 -10.39 -9.95
N VAL A 511 -6.34 -11.62 -10.42
CA VAL A 511 -5.45 -11.83 -11.58
C VAL A 511 -6.09 -11.38 -12.89
N ARG A 512 -7.42 -11.38 -13.00
CA ARG A 512 -8.15 -10.85 -14.17
C ARG A 512 -8.36 -9.32 -14.11
N GLU A 513 -8.36 -8.72 -12.91
CA GLU A 513 -8.74 -7.32 -12.67
C GLU A 513 -7.55 -6.37 -12.39
N PHE A 514 -6.44 -6.86 -11.82
CA PHE A 514 -5.21 -6.08 -11.51
C PHE A 514 -4.01 -6.42 -12.38
N VAL A 515 -4.07 -7.48 -13.20
CA VAL A 515 -3.29 -7.47 -14.42
C VAL A 515 -3.98 -6.41 -15.27
N PRO A 516 -3.36 -5.25 -15.51
CA PRO A 516 -3.90 -4.36 -16.50
C PRO A 516 -4.13 -5.26 -17.72
N ARG A 517 -5.31 -5.17 -18.35
CA ARG A 517 -5.21 -4.96 -19.78
C ARG A 517 -4.38 -3.69 -19.89
N GLU A 518 -3.06 -3.83 -19.79
CA GLU A 518 -2.21 -2.94 -20.51
C GLU A 518 -2.88 -3.02 -21.88
N GLN A 519 -3.00 -1.90 -22.53
CA GLN A 519 -2.67 -1.95 -23.93
C GLN A 519 -1.21 -2.45 -24.10
N HIS A 520 -0.84 -3.62 -23.53
CA HIS A 520 -0.53 -4.76 -24.34
C HIS A 520 -1.59 -4.72 -25.45
N ARG A 521 -1.27 -3.96 -26.51
CA ARG A 521 -1.31 -4.58 -27.81
C ARG A 521 -0.84 -6.00 -27.52
N SER A 522 -1.81 -6.91 -27.51
CA SER A 522 -1.63 -8.32 -27.23
C SER A 522 -0.33 -8.74 -27.91
N LEU A 523 0.40 -9.74 -27.41
CA LEU A 523 1.49 -10.32 -28.21
C LEU A 523 1.01 -10.53 -29.66
N SER A 524 -0.27 -10.84 -29.86
CA SER A 524 -0.92 -10.83 -31.16
C SER A 524 -1.02 -9.49 -31.90
N ALA A 525 -1.33 -8.38 -31.24
CA ALA A 525 -1.33 -7.05 -31.85
C ALA A 525 0.09 -6.52 -32.08
N ARG A 526 1.10 -6.94 -31.30
CA ARG A 526 2.52 -6.65 -31.58
C ARG A 526 3.02 -7.45 -32.78
N PHE A 527 2.71 -8.74 -32.87
CA PHE A 527 3.00 -9.56 -34.05
C PHE A 527 2.19 -9.16 -35.28
N PHE A 528 0.96 -8.68 -35.11
CA PHE A 528 0.16 -8.10 -36.19
C PHE A 528 0.76 -6.79 -36.68
N VAL A 529 1.16 -5.88 -35.78
CA VAL A 529 1.85 -4.63 -36.15
C VAL A 529 3.20 -4.92 -36.79
N LEU A 530 3.97 -5.89 -36.28
CA LEU A 530 5.24 -6.31 -36.88
C LEU A 530 5.02 -6.96 -38.25
N GLY A 531 4.00 -7.81 -38.39
CA GLY A 531 3.59 -8.39 -39.67
C GLY A 531 3.10 -7.33 -40.67
N ALA A 532 2.34 -6.33 -40.20
CA ALA A 532 1.88 -5.21 -41.01
C ALA A 532 3.03 -4.28 -41.42
N ILE A 533 4.03 -4.07 -40.54
CA ILE A 533 5.27 -3.34 -40.86
C ILE A 533 6.08 -4.13 -41.89
N VAL A 534 6.23 -5.44 -41.75
CA VAL A 534 6.92 -6.30 -42.74
C VAL A 534 6.18 -6.29 -44.08
N LEU A 535 4.86 -6.36 -44.09
CA LEU A 535 4.04 -6.25 -45.29
C LEU A 535 4.11 -4.85 -45.90
N ALA A 536 4.14 -3.80 -45.10
CA ALA A 536 4.31 -2.42 -45.55
C ALA A 536 5.71 -2.19 -46.13
N ILE A 537 6.77 -2.74 -45.52
CA ILE A 537 8.14 -2.72 -46.06
C ILE A 537 8.21 -3.52 -47.36
N THR A 538 7.52 -4.67 -47.43
CA THR A 538 7.43 -5.48 -48.65
C THR A 538 6.70 -4.73 -49.76
N ALA A 539 5.59 -4.05 -49.44
CA ALA A 539 4.86 -3.19 -50.36
C ALA A 539 5.69 -1.97 -50.78
N LEU A 540 6.43 -1.35 -49.86
CA LEU A 540 7.34 -0.25 -50.14
C LEU A 540 8.52 -0.70 -51.03
N ALA A 541 9.04 -1.91 -50.82
CA ALA A 541 10.06 -2.52 -51.68
C ALA A 541 9.52 -2.87 -53.08
N LEU A 542 8.24 -3.25 -53.18
CA LEU A 542 7.54 -3.43 -54.47
C LEU A 542 7.30 -2.07 -55.16
N VAL A 543 6.86 -1.03 -54.44
CA VAL A 543 6.70 0.34 -54.96
C VAL A 543 8.06 0.93 -55.37
N TRP A 544 9.12 0.63 -54.63
CA TRP A 544 10.50 0.96 -55.00
C TRP A 544 10.95 0.29 -56.31
N ARG A 545 10.51 -0.96 -56.54
CA ARG A 545 10.79 -1.74 -57.75
C ARG A 545 10.01 -1.25 -58.98
N PHE A 546 8.75 -0.86 -58.80
CA PHE A 546 7.85 -0.51 -59.90
C PHE A 546 7.63 1.00 -60.07
N SER A 547 8.31 1.85 -59.30
CA SER A 547 8.32 3.32 -59.48
C SER A 547 9.71 3.87 -59.77
N PRO A 548 9.83 5.04 -60.45
CA PRO A 548 11.11 5.67 -60.77
C PRO A 548 11.93 6.15 -59.56
N LEU A 549 11.37 6.11 -58.35
CA LEU A 549 12.00 6.59 -57.11
C LEU A 549 13.21 5.74 -56.68
N GLY A 550 13.24 4.45 -57.05
CA GLY A 550 14.32 3.53 -56.65
C GLY A 550 15.68 3.77 -57.33
N ALA A 551 15.71 4.58 -58.40
CA ALA A 551 16.92 4.88 -59.16
C ALA A 551 17.86 5.92 -58.49
N ARG A 552 17.43 6.57 -57.39
CA ARG A 552 18.15 7.73 -56.81
C ARG A 552 18.79 7.50 -55.43
N LEU A 553 18.81 6.27 -54.89
CA LEU A 553 19.34 5.99 -53.56
C LEU A 553 20.27 4.75 -53.54
N ASN A 554 21.51 5.00 -53.13
CA ASN A 554 22.68 4.13 -53.28
C ASN A 554 22.81 3.07 -52.17
N VAL A 555 21.91 2.08 -52.14
CA VAL A 555 21.98 0.92 -51.23
C VAL A 555 23.14 -0.03 -51.61
N ALA A 556 23.57 0.00 -52.88
CA ALA A 556 24.65 -0.82 -53.41
C ALA A 556 26.04 -0.52 -52.80
N SER A 557 26.27 0.71 -52.30
CA SER A 557 27.55 1.07 -51.67
C SER A 557 27.70 0.51 -50.24
N LEU A 558 26.59 0.37 -49.51
CA LEU A 558 26.57 -0.23 -48.17
C LEU A 558 26.79 -1.75 -48.21
N SER A 559 26.27 -2.43 -49.23
CA SER A 559 26.46 -3.87 -49.40
C SER A 559 27.88 -4.23 -49.86
N HIS A 560 28.52 -3.41 -50.71
CA HIS A 560 29.93 -3.58 -51.08
C HIS A 560 30.90 -3.36 -49.90
N ALA A 561 30.65 -2.36 -49.05
CA ALA A 561 31.46 -2.13 -47.85
C ALA A 561 31.33 -3.30 -46.84
N ALA A 562 30.13 -3.85 -46.67
CA ALA A 562 29.89 -5.01 -45.82
C ALA A 562 30.57 -6.29 -46.34
N ALA A 563 30.57 -6.51 -47.65
CA ALA A 563 31.23 -7.66 -48.28
C ALA A 563 32.76 -7.64 -48.13
N GLY A 564 33.39 -6.46 -48.12
CA GLY A 564 34.83 -6.32 -47.88
C GLY A 564 35.27 -6.69 -46.47
N ILE A 565 34.44 -6.38 -45.45
CA ILE A 565 34.71 -6.72 -44.05
C ILE A 565 34.59 -8.24 -43.81
N ALA A 566 33.65 -8.90 -44.48
CA ALA A 566 33.44 -10.35 -44.31
C ALA A 566 34.62 -11.22 -44.82
N GLN A 567 35.48 -10.67 -45.68
CA GLN A 567 36.64 -11.38 -46.25
C GLN A 567 37.90 -11.31 -45.37
N TRP A 568 37.88 -10.53 -44.29
CA TRP A 568 39.03 -10.43 -43.39
C TRP A 568 39.16 -11.70 -42.53
N PRO A 569 40.35 -12.31 -42.43
CA PRO A 569 40.56 -13.50 -41.59
C PRO A 569 40.19 -13.27 -40.12
N ALA A 570 40.34 -12.03 -39.63
CA ALA A 570 39.98 -11.62 -38.27
C ALA A 570 38.51 -11.22 -38.09
N ALA A 571 37.69 -11.20 -39.15
CA ALA A 571 36.31 -10.71 -39.10
C ALA A 571 35.45 -11.42 -38.04
N PRO A 572 35.50 -12.76 -37.86
CA PRO A 572 34.72 -13.42 -36.82
C PRO A 572 35.15 -13.00 -35.40
N ALA A 573 36.45 -12.83 -35.16
CA ALA A 573 36.97 -12.43 -33.85
C ALA A 573 36.60 -10.97 -33.52
N LEU A 574 36.74 -10.07 -34.49
CA LEU A 574 36.35 -8.66 -34.36
C LEU A 574 34.84 -8.52 -34.15
N LEU A 575 34.04 -9.35 -34.81
CA LEU A 575 32.59 -9.40 -34.62
C LEU A 575 32.23 -9.85 -33.19
N LEU A 576 32.82 -10.94 -32.69
CA LEU A 576 32.59 -11.40 -31.31
C LEU A 576 33.00 -10.32 -30.29
N ALA A 577 34.14 -9.67 -30.49
CA ALA A 577 34.58 -8.54 -29.66
C ALA A 577 33.58 -7.38 -29.73
N GLY A 578 33.10 -7.04 -30.92
CA GLY A 578 32.08 -6.01 -31.14
C GLY A 578 30.78 -6.31 -30.39
N TYR A 579 30.32 -7.56 -30.38
CA TYR A 579 29.14 -7.98 -29.62
C TYR A 579 29.31 -7.76 -28.11
N VAL A 580 30.46 -8.13 -27.55
CA VAL A 580 30.77 -7.97 -26.13
C VAL A 580 30.85 -6.49 -25.76
N VAL A 581 31.56 -5.69 -26.55
CA VAL A 581 31.69 -4.23 -26.34
C VAL A 581 30.31 -3.56 -26.42
N ALA A 582 29.57 -3.81 -27.50
CA ALA A 582 28.27 -3.18 -27.72
C ALA A 582 27.24 -3.58 -26.64
N ALA A 583 27.24 -4.84 -26.20
CA ALA A 583 26.39 -5.26 -25.09
C ALA A 583 26.78 -4.57 -23.76
N THR A 584 28.06 -4.29 -23.53
CA THR A 584 28.53 -3.55 -22.35
C THR A 584 28.01 -2.11 -22.34
N PHE A 585 27.90 -1.47 -23.51
CA PHE A 585 27.28 -0.16 -23.70
C PHE A 585 25.75 -0.19 -23.89
N ALA A 586 25.10 -1.32 -23.60
CA ALA A 586 23.65 -1.50 -23.71
C ALA A 586 23.06 -1.26 -25.12
N VAL A 587 23.88 -1.42 -26.17
CA VAL A 587 23.41 -1.38 -27.55
C VAL A 587 22.41 -2.52 -27.80
N PRO A 588 21.26 -2.29 -28.48
CA PRO A 588 20.29 -3.33 -28.75
C PRO A 588 20.89 -4.51 -29.53
N ILE A 589 20.93 -5.69 -28.90
CA ILE A 589 21.50 -6.92 -29.47
C ILE A 589 20.85 -7.32 -30.81
N THR A 590 19.58 -6.96 -31.00
CA THR A 590 18.81 -7.21 -32.23
C THR A 590 19.39 -6.49 -33.44
N LEU A 591 19.97 -5.29 -33.25
CA LEU A 591 20.64 -4.55 -34.33
C LEU A 591 21.92 -5.26 -34.77
N LEU A 592 22.67 -5.81 -33.82
CA LEU A 592 23.90 -6.57 -34.11
C LEU A 592 23.57 -7.89 -34.83
N ILE A 593 22.52 -8.58 -34.39
CA ILE A 593 22.03 -9.81 -35.04
C ILE A 593 21.58 -9.52 -36.48
N ALA A 594 20.83 -8.44 -36.70
CA ALA A 594 20.42 -8.02 -38.03
C ALA A 594 21.65 -7.67 -38.89
N ALA A 595 22.56 -6.82 -38.40
CA ALA A 595 23.78 -6.44 -39.11
C ALA A 595 24.65 -7.66 -39.49
N THR A 596 24.76 -8.63 -38.58
CA THR A 596 25.50 -9.88 -38.82
C THR A 596 24.82 -10.70 -39.92
N GLY A 597 23.49 -10.77 -39.95
CA GLY A 597 22.75 -11.41 -41.03
C GLY A 597 22.84 -10.67 -42.38
N LEU A 598 22.94 -9.33 -42.37
CA LEU A 598 23.19 -8.53 -43.57
C LEU A 598 24.58 -8.78 -44.14
N VAL A 599 25.60 -8.87 -43.29
CA VAL A 599 27.02 -8.96 -43.69
C VAL A 599 27.42 -10.39 -44.08
N PHE A 600 27.01 -11.39 -43.29
CA PHE A 600 27.48 -12.77 -43.42
C PHE A 600 26.43 -13.74 -43.99
N GLY A 601 25.23 -13.25 -44.30
CA GLY A 601 24.14 -14.06 -44.85
C GLY A 601 23.51 -15.02 -43.83
N ALA A 602 22.69 -15.95 -44.31
CA ALA A 602 21.84 -16.76 -43.44
C ALA A 602 22.61 -17.72 -42.50
N TRP A 603 23.32 -18.71 -43.06
CA TRP A 603 23.96 -19.76 -42.25
C TRP A 603 25.17 -19.27 -41.45
N PRO A 604 26.16 -18.56 -42.05
CA PRO A 604 27.27 -18.02 -41.28
C PRO A 604 26.79 -16.92 -40.31
N GLY A 605 25.84 -16.07 -40.74
CA GLY A 605 25.27 -15.04 -39.88
C GLY A 605 24.52 -15.60 -38.67
N PHE A 606 23.84 -16.74 -38.81
CA PHE A 606 23.22 -17.43 -37.67
C PHE A 606 24.27 -17.93 -36.66
N ALA A 607 25.32 -18.60 -37.15
CA ALA A 607 26.40 -19.11 -36.31
C ALA A 607 27.12 -17.96 -35.58
N TYR A 608 27.49 -16.91 -36.32
CA TYR A 608 28.20 -15.76 -35.77
C TYR A 608 27.33 -14.93 -34.81
N ALA A 609 26.06 -14.70 -35.14
CA ALA A 609 25.14 -13.98 -34.25
C ALA A 609 24.85 -14.78 -32.98
N GLY A 610 24.74 -16.11 -33.08
CA GLY A 610 24.61 -17.01 -31.94
C GLY A 610 25.83 -16.96 -31.01
N LEU A 611 27.02 -17.18 -31.57
CA LEU A 611 28.28 -17.15 -30.82
C LEU A 611 28.54 -15.77 -30.20
N GLY A 612 28.34 -14.68 -30.95
CA GLY A 612 28.48 -13.31 -30.46
C GLY A 612 27.50 -12.98 -29.34
N SER A 613 26.22 -13.38 -29.48
CA SER A 613 25.21 -13.16 -28.44
C SER A 613 25.53 -13.95 -27.16
N MET A 614 26.01 -15.18 -27.30
CA MET A 614 26.39 -16.02 -26.17
C MET A 614 27.64 -15.50 -25.46
N ALA A 615 28.65 -15.04 -26.21
CA ALA A 615 29.85 -14.41 -25.66
C ALA A 615 29.50 -13.12 -24.88
N ALA A 616 28.67 -12.26 -25.48
CA ALA A 616 28.17 -11.05 -24.83
C ALA A 616 27.33 -11.37 -23.57
N ALA A 617 26.48 -12.38 -23.63
CA ALA A 617 25.68 -12.84 -22.50
C ALA A 617 26.54 -13.34 -21.34
N ALA A 618 27.61 -14.10 -21.64
CA ALA A 618 28.54 -14.61 -20.64
C ALA A 618 29.37 -13.49 -20.00
N ALA A 619 29.91 -12.57 -20.82
CA ALA A 619 30.72 -11.45 -20.35
C ALA A 619 29.92 -10.51 -19.43
N THR A 620 28.73 -10.10 -19.85
CA THR A 620 27.87 -9.21 -19.05
C THR A 620 27.23 -9.91 -17.84
N TYR A 621 27.03 -11.23 -17.88
CA TYR A 621 26.70 -12.02 -16.69
C TYR A 621 27.87 -12.04 -15.69
N GLY A 622 29.10 -12.27 -16.18
CA GLY A 622 30.31 -12.23 -15.37
C GLY A 622 30.50 -10.87 -14.70
N LEU A 623 30.27 -9.79 -15.45
CA LEU A 623 30.28 -8.43 -14.93
C LEU A 623 29.23 -8.23 -13.83
N GLY A 624 28.01 -8.73 -14.01
CA GLY A 624 26.96 -8.67 -12.99
C GLY A 624 27.30 -9.46 -11.72
N ARG A 625 27.95 -10.62 -11.88
CA ARG A 625 28.44 -11.44 -10.77
C ARG A 625 29.57 -10.75 -10.02
N TRP A 626 30.48 -10.09 -10.73
CA TRP A 626 31.60 -9.34 -10.16
C TRP A 626 31.16 -8.06 -9.44
N LEU A 627 30.27 -7.27 -10.06
CA LEU A 627 29.68 -6.07 -9.46
C LEU A 627 28.86 -6.37 -8.20
N GLY A 628 28.33 -7.58 -8.11
CA GLY A 628 27.49 -8.00 -7.00
C GLY A 628 26.09 -7.37 -7.04
N ARG A 629 25.24 -7.87 -6.15
CA ARG A 629 23.80 -7.57 -6.16
C ARG A 629 23.48 -6.10 -5.95
N ASP A 630 24.24 -5.40 -5.12
CA ASP A 630 23.92 -4.04 -4.71
C ASP A 630 24.33 -2.99 -5.75
N ALA A 631 25.43 -3.21 -6.48
CA ALA A 631 25.85 -2.32 -7.57
C ALA A 631 24.96 -2.48 -8.81
N VAL A 632 24.60 -3.72 -9.19
CA VAL A 632 23.69 -3.99 -10.31
C VAL A 632 22.30 -3.39 -10.07
N ARG A 633 21.81 -3.41 -8.81
CA ARG A 633 20.55 -2.78 -8.43
C ARG A 633 20.56 -1.26 -8.59
N ARG A 634 21.68 -0.60 -8.26
CA ARG A 634 21.85 0.85 -8.44
C ARG A 634 21.95 1.25 -9.92
N LEU A 635 22.58 0.43 -10.75
CA LEU A 635 22.80 0.71 -12.17
C LEU A 635 21.57 0.41 -13.06
N ALA A 636 20.80 -0.64 -12.76
CA ALA A 636 19.74 -1.15 -13.64
C ALA A 636 18.29 -0.71 -13.29
N GLY A 637 18.10 -0.03 -12.15
CA GLY A 637 16.82 0.60 -11.76
C GLY A 637 15.63 -0.36 -11.57
N ALA A 638 14.40 0.19 -11.56
CA ALA A 638 13.14 -0.50 -11.22
C ALA A 638 12.82 -1.77 -12.05
N ARG A 639 13.47 -1.98 -13.21
CA ARG A 639 13.27 -3.16 -14.07
C ARG A 639 14.04 -4.40 -13.55
N ALA A 640 15.17 -4.20 -12.88
CA ALA A 640 15.97 -5.28 -12.31
C ALA A 640 15.29 -5.97 -11.12
N ASN A 641 14.54 -5.20 -10.31
CA ASN A 641 13.87 -5.70 -9.11
C ASN A 641 12.76 -6.71 -9.45
N ARG A 642 11.93 -6.37 -10.45
CA ARG A 642 10.87 -7.26 -10.97
C ARG A 642 11.41 -8.56 -11.57
N LEU A 643 12.65 -8.53 -12.04
CA LEU A 643 13.27 -9.66 -12.73
C LEU A 643 13.93 -10.63 -11.74
N SER A 644 14.61 -10.09 -10.72
CA SER A 644 15.25 -10.88 -9.67
C SER A 644 14.26 -11.73 -8.87
N GLU A 645 13.01 -11.27 -8.71
CA GLU A 645 11.96 -11.94 -7.91
C GLU A 645 11.27 -13.11 -8.64
N ARG A 646 11.22 -13.08 -9.99
CA ARG A 646 10.52 -14.10 -10.79
C ARG A 646 11.34 -15.35 -11.09
N ILE A 647 12.65 -15.34 -10.78
CA ILE A 647 13.58 -16.39 -11.23
C ILE A 647 13.89 -17.41 -10.11
N GLY A 648 12.92 -17.66 -9.22
CA GLY A 648 13.03 -18.67 -8.18
C GLY A 648 12.56 -20.06 -8.62
N ARG A 649 13.48 -21.04 -8.59
CA ARG A 649 13.30 -22.52 -8.62
C ARG A 649 13.24 -23.28 -9.97
N ARG A 650 13.39 -22.68 -11.16
CA ARG A 650 13.65 -23.41 -12.43
C ARG A 650 14.60 -22.63 -13.36
N GLY A 651 15.91 -22.71 -13.13
CA GLY A 651 16.94 -21.84 -13.75
C GLY A 651 16.92 -21.77 -15.28
N VAL A 652 16.95 -22.92 -15.98
CA VAL A 652 16.99 -22.97 -17.45
C VAL A 652 15.68 -22.50 -18.09
N VAL A 653 14.54 -23.02 -17.62
CA VAL A 653 13.22 -22.74 -18.22
C VAL A 653 12.84 -21.28 -18.00
N ALA A 654 13.08 -20.74 -16.81
CA ALA A 654 12.82 -19.33 -16.52
C ALA A 654 13.65 -18.41 -17.44
N MET A 655 14.93 -18.74 -17.65
CA MET A 655 15.78 -17.97 -18.56
C MET A 655 15.37 -18.09 -20.02
N ALA A 656 14.97 -19.27 -20.49
CA ALA A 656 14.48 -19.45 -21.86
C ALA A 656 13.21 -18.63 -22.13
N VAL A 657 12.22 -18.69 -21.23
CA VAL A 657 10.98 -17.90 -21.34
C VAL A 657 11.27 -16.41 -21.30
N LEU A 658 12.17 -15.98 -20.41
CA LEU A 658 12.56 -14.58 -20.28
C LEU A 658 13.24 -14.03 -21.54
N ARG A 659 13.94 -14.85 -22.32
CA ARG A 659 14.59 -14.42 -23.57
C ARG A 659 13.65 -14.44 -24.77
N LEU A 660 12.66 -15.33 -24.76
CA LEU A 660 11.60 -15.36 -25.76
C LEU A 660 10.67 -14.15 -25.64
N LEU A 661 10.52 -13.61 -24.43
CA LEU A 661 9.65 -12.46 -24.15
C LEU A 661 10.48 -11.18 -24.02
N PRO A 662 10.18 -10.10 -24.76
CA PRO A 662 10.95 -8.84 -24.71
C PRO A 662 10.60 -8.02 -23.46
N ILE A 663 10.89 -8.57 -22.28
CA ILE A 663 10.49 -8.00 -20.98
C ILE A 663 11.50 -6.94 -20.50
N ALA A 664 12.77 -7.08 -20.86
CA ALA A 664 13.83 -6.15 -20.48
C ALA A 664 14.98 -6.13 -21.51
N PRO A 665 15.79 -5.06 -21.54
CA PRO A 665 16.97 -4.97 -22.40
C PRO A 665 17.97 -6.11 -22.12
N PHE A 666 18.65 -6.59 -23.17
CA PHE A 666 19.57 -7.73 -23.13
C PHE A 666 20.59 -7.62 -21.99
N THR A 667 21.30 -6.50 -21.91
CA THR A 667 22.34 -6.25 -20.90
C THR A 667 21.80 -6.26 -19.47
N VAL A 668 20.60 -5.72 -19.25
CA VAL A 668 19.94 -5.68 -17.93
C VAL A 668 19.63 -7.09 -17.43
N VAL A 669 19.10 -7.94 -18.32
CA VAL A 669 18.82 -9.35 -17.98
C VAL A 669 20.11 -10.08 -17.58
N ASN A 670 21.21 -9.84 -18.30
CA ASN A 670 22.49 -10.52 -18.09
C ASN A 670 23.12 -10.12 -16.75
N LEU A 671 23.18 -8.81 -16.48
CA LEU A 671 23.73 -8.27 -15.24
C LEU A 671 22.94 -8.75 -14.02
N VAL A 672 21.61 -8.72 -14.10
CA VAL A 672 20.72 -9.16 -13.01
C VAL A 672 20.82 -10.66 -12.80
N ALA A 673 20.89 -11.47 -13.86
CA ALA A 673 21.10 -12.90 -13.75
C ALA A 673 22.45 -13.23 -13.09
N GLY A 674 23.52 -12.49 -13.44
CA GLY A 674 24.85 -12.60 -12.85
C GLY A 674 24.90 -12.25 -11.37
N ALA A 675 24.16 -11.22 -10.97
CA ALA A 675 24.01 -10.77 -9.58
C ALA A 675 23.04 -11.63 -8.73
N SER A 676 22.38 -12.61 -9.37
CA SER A 676 21.34 -13.46 -8.78
C SER A 676 21.85 -14.87 -8.49
N HIS A 677 20.99 -15.73 -7.90
CA HIS A 677 21.34 -17.12 -7.52
C HIS A 677 21.35 -18.12 -8.70
N ILE A 678 21.28 -17.66 -9.95
CA ILE A 678 21.24 -18.53 -11.14
C ILE A 678 22.67 -18.98 -11.46
N GLY A 679 22.90 -20.29 -11.56
CA GLY A 679 24.18 -20.82 -12.01
C GLY A 679 24.49 -20.44 -13.47
N LEU A 680 25.76 -20.20 -13.79
CA LEU A 680 26.21 -19.84 -15.13
C LEU A 680 25.72 -20.83 -16.20
N ARG A 681 25.76 -22.14 -15.89
CA ARG A 681 25.27 -23.20 -16.78
C ARG A 681 23.79 -23.02 -17.13
N ASP A 682 22.94 -22.87 -16.12
CA ASP A 682 21.49 -22.73 -16.31
C ASP A 682 21.14 -21.46 -17.08
N TYR A 683 21.87 -20.38 -16.79
CA TYR A 683 21.75 -19.11 -17.48
C TYR A 683 22.12 -19.21 -18.97
N LEU A 684 23.27 -19.82 -19.30
CA LEU A 684 23.74 -19.94 -20.67
C LEU A 684 22.84 -20.88 -21.49
N VAL A 685 22.46 -22.04 -20.93
CA VAL A 685 21.57 -22.99 -21.62
C VAL A 685 20.19 -22.36 -21.85
N GLY A 686 19.61 -21.72 -20.83
CA GLY A 686 18.34 -21.03 -20.99
C GLY A 686 18.42 -19.87 -21.98
N THR A 687 19.53 -19.12 -21.98
CA THR A 687 19.74 -18.03 -22.93
C THR A 687 19.87 -18.52 -24.36
N ALA A 688 20.62 -19.60 -24.61
CA ALA A 688 20.76 -20.20 -25.92
C ALA A 688 19.40 -20.67 -26.48
N ILE A 689 18.64 -21.44 -25.68
CA ILE A 689 17.33 -21.95 -26.07
C ILE A 689 16.35 -20.80 -26.37
N GLY A 690 16.32 -19.79 -25.51
CA GLY A 690 15.35 -18.70 -25.65
C GLY A 690 15.67 -17.68 -26.73
N MET A 691 16.95 -17.51 -27.11
CA MET A 691 17.34 -16.60 -28.19
C MET A 691 17.32 -17.24 -29.57
N LEU A 692 17.45 -18.58 -29.66
CA LEU A 692 17.56 -19.31 -30.92
C LEU A 692 16.48 -18.92 -31.94
N PRO A 693 15.17 -18.89 -31.61
CA PRO A 693 14.14 -18.60 -32.61
C PRO A 693 14.21 -17.14 -33.11
N GLY A 694 14.54 -16.21 -32.22
CA GLY A 694 14.68 -14.80 -32.55
C GLY A 694 15.90 -14.52 -33.45
N ILE A 695 17.01 -15.23 -33.21
CA ILE A 695 18.22 -15.12 -34.05
C ILE A 695 17.93 -15.67 -35.45
N VAL A 696 17.37 -16.88 -35.56
CA VAL A 696 16.99 -17.47 -36.86
C VAL A 696 16.09 -16.51 -37.63
N LEU A 697 15.05 -16.00 -36.98
CA LEU A 697 14.09 -15.10 -37.61
C LEU A 697 14.73 -13.80 -38.10
N THR A 698 15.53 -13.15 -37.23
CA THR A 698 16.12 -11.84 -37.53
C THR A 698 17.19 -11.94 -38.61
N VAL A 699 18.05 -12.96 -38.56
CA VAL A 699 19.10 -13.20 -39.56
C VAL A 699 18.48 -13.57 -40.90
N THR A 700 17.47 -14.45 -40.91
CA THR A 700 16.77 -14.83 -42.14
C THR A 700 16.04 -13.63 -42.74
N PHE A 701 15.36 -12.83 -41.93
CA PHE A 701 14.71 -11.60 -42.39
C PHE A 701 15.71 -10.61 -42.98
N ALA A 702 16.83 -10.34 -42.30
CA ALA A 702 17.87 -9.43 -42.78
C ALA A 702 18.50 -9.91 -44.10
N HIS A 703 18.80 -11.21 -44.19
CA HIS A 703 19.32 -11.84 -45.41
C HIS A 703 18.34 -11.69 -46.58
N GLN A 704 17.05 -12.00 -46.36
CA GLN A 704 16.03 -11.93 -47.41
C GLN A 704 15.66 -10.49 -47.77
N LEU A 705 15.73 -9.54 -46.83
CA LEU A 705 15.58 -8.11 -47.11
C LEU A 705 16.72 -7.61 -48.01
N THR A 706 17.96 -8.01 -47.73
CA THR A 706 19.11 -7.66 -48.57
C THR A 706 19.00 -8.29 -49.96
N ALA A 707 18.57 -9.55 -50.03
CA ALA A 707 18.32 -10.23 -51.30
C ALA A 707 17.20 -9.54 -52.10
N ALA A 708 16.11 -9.13 -51.44
CA ALA A 708 15.00 -8.40 -52.06
C ALA A 708 15.42 -7.01 -52.59
N LEU A 709 16.32 -6.31 -51.89
CA LEU A 709 16.80 -4.98 -52.28
C LEU A 709 17.94 -5.01 -53.30
N SER A 710 18.84 -6.00 -53.22
CA SER A 710 20.07 -6.04 -54.03
C SER A 710 19.96 -6.95 -55.26
N HIS A 711 19.23 -8.07 -55.14
CA HIS A 711 19.04 -9.07 -56.20
C HIS A 711 17.58 -9.58 -56.20
N PRO A 712 16.61 -8.74 -56.57
CA PRO A 712 15.17 -9.01 -56.39
C PRO A 712 14.72 -10.25 -57.17
N ARG A 713 14.66 -11.41 -56.49
CA ARG A 713 14.11 -12.67 -56.99
C ARG A 713 12.75 -12.93 -56.33
N PRO A 714 11.77 -13.55 -57.04
CA PRO A 714 10.46 -13.88 -56.47
C PRO A 714 10.55 -14.67 -55.15
N GLY A 715 11.56 -15.55 -55.03
CA GLY A 715 11.82 -16.32 -53.81
C GLY A 715 12.13 -15.47 -52.58
N ALA A 716 12.83 -14.34 -52.70
CA ALA A 716 13.17 -13.49 -51.55
C ALA A 716 11.90 -12.82 -50.98
N PHE A 717 11.02 -12.33 -51.85
CA PHE A 717 9.72 -11.77 -51.46
C PHE A 717 8.78 -12.83 -50.90
N ALA A 718 8.78 -14.04 -51.48
CA ALA A 718 8.01 -15.18 -50.97
C ALA A 718 8.45 -15.57 -49.54
N TRP A 719 9.75 -15.56 -49.24
CA TRP A 719 10.25 -15.80 -47.90
C TRP A 719 9.92 -14.67 -46.92
N LEU A 720 9.99 -13.40 -47.33
CA LEU A 720 9.57 -12.27 -46.49
C LEU A 720 8.07 -12.33 -46.16
N ALA A 721 7.24 -12.67 -47.15
CA ALA A 721 5.82 -12.91 -46.97
C ALA A 721 5.56 -14.13 -46.07
N ALA A 722 6.29 -15.24 -46.27
CA ALA A 722 6.18 -16.43 -45.43
C ALA A 722 6.57 -16.16 -43.97
N ILE A 723 7.62 -15.38 -43.73
CA ILE A 723 8.02 -14.92 -42.39
C ILE A 723 6.92 -14.05 -41.76
N GLY A 724 6.35 -13.11 -42.52
CA GLY A 724 5.23 -12.28 -42.09
C GLY A 724 3.98 -13.10 -41.75
N ILE A 725 3.62 -14.05 -42.61
CA ILE A 725 2.48 -14.97 -42.42
C ILE A 725 2.73 -15.90 -41.23
N ALA A 726 3.93 -16.43 -41.05
CA ALA A 726 4.29 -17.27 -39.91
C ALA A 726 4.19 -16.50 -38.59
N LEU A 727 4.65 -15.24 -38.55
CA LEU A 727 4.50 -14.38 -37.37
C LEU A 727 3.02 -14.10 -37.03
N VAL A 728 2.20 -13.87 -38.05
CA VAL A 728 0.74 -13.71 -37.90
C VAL A 728 0.05 -15.02 -37.49
N GLY A 729 0.50 -16.15 -38.03
CA GLY A 729 -0.02 -17.49 -37.73
C GLY A 729 0.32 -17.95 -36.32
N VAL A 730 1.58 -17.80 -35.88
CA VAL A 730 2.01 -18.04 -34.50
C VAL A 730 1.21 -17.17 -33.54
N SER A 731 1.00 -15.89 -33.88
CA SER A 731 0.12 -14.98 -33.15
C SER A 731 -1.31 -15.51 -33.02
N ALA A 732 -1.91 -16.01 -34.11
CA ALA A 732 -3.27 -16.56 -34.12
C ALA A 732 -3.38 -17.89 -33.33
N ILE A 733 -2.35 -18.74 -33.40
CA ILE A 733 -2.28 -20.00 -32.62
C ILE A 733 -2.10 -19.69 -31.14
N LEU A 734 -1.23 -18.74 -30.78
CA LEU A 734 -1.06 -18.28 -29.40
C LEU A 734 -2.39 -17.74 -28.85
N ILE A 735 -3.15 -16.98 -29.64
CA ILE A 735 -4.51 -16.53 -29.28
C ILE A 735 -5.45 -17.72 -29.03
N ARG A 736 -5.44 -18.75 -29.89
CA ARG A 736 -6.29 -19.93 -29.73
C ARG A 736 -5.92 -20.77 -28.51
N VAL A 737 -4.63 -21.00 -28.27
CA VAL A 737 -4.15 -21.78 -27.12
C VAL A 737 -4.41 -21.02 -25.82
N LEU A 738 -4.15 -19.71 -25.78
CA LEU A 738 -4.45 -18.86 -24.61
C LEU A 738 -5.96 -18.69 -24.38
N ARG A 739 -6.80 -18.84 -25.42
CA ARG A 739 -8.27 -18.89 -25.28
C ARG A 739 -8.80 -20.23 -24.78
N ARG A 740 -8.10 -21.35 -25.03
CA ARG A 740 -8.45 -22.69 -24.51
C ARG A 740 -8.00 -22.92 -23.06
N TRP A 741 -7.13 -22.06 -22.54
CA TRP A 741 -6.61 -22.09 -21.15
C TRP A 741 -7.26 -21.01 -20.26
N ARG A 742 -8.27 -20.30 -20.78
CA ARG A 742 -9.22 -19.48 -20.00
C ARG A 742 -10.49 -20.27 -19.80
#